data_AF-A0A329M1Q7-F1
#
_entry.id   AF-A0A329M1Q7-F1
#
_cell.length_a   1.000
_cell.length_b   1.000
_cell.length_c   1.000
_cell.angle_alpha   90.00
_cell.angle_beta   90.00
_cell.angle_gamma   90.00
#
_symmetry.space_group_name_H-M   'P 1'
#
loop_
_entity.id
_entity.type
_entity.pdbx_description
1 polymer ?
#
loop_
_entity_poly.entity_id
_entity_poly.type
_entity_poly.pdbx_seq_one_letter_code
_entity_poly.pdbx_strand_id
1 'polypeptide(L)'
;MTPAHIGGPIEELLERSGRFFTPGEASDDGRTIHRRGGREGDIFYRDRWSHDKVVRSTHGVNCTGSCSWKIYVKDGIITWETQETDYPSVGPDRPEYEPRGCPRGAAFSWYTYSPTRVRYPYARGELVKMYREAKSRLSDPVFAWADIQDDPQRRRRYQQARGKGGLVRVSWAEATEMIAAAHIHTIKRYGPDRVAGFSPIPAMSMVSFAAGSRFIELLGGVMTSFYDWYADLPVASPQVFGDQTDVPESGDWWDASYLMMWGSNVPVTRTPDAHWMTEVRYRGTKVVSVSPDYADNTKFADEWMPCAAGTDGALAMAMGHVVLSEFFVKQRVPFFVDYVRKFTDLPFLVALEERDGRLVPGKNLTAADLGHETENAAFKPVLLDGASDTVAVPHGSLGFRFGDDGITKWNLELGDLVPALTVSTEGGETAEIILPRFDTLDGHGETLTRGVPVRRVGEHLVCTVFDLMLAQYGVARPGLPGDWPTGYEDHTQPYTPAWQESITGVAASQAIRIATEFARNAEESGGRSMIIMGAGICQWFHGDATYRAVLALVLLTGAMGRNGGGWAHYVGQEKCRPVTGWSALAMGTDWSRPPRQVPGTSYWYVHTDQWRYDGYRAGALASPVGRGRFRDRHTMDVLAASTAMGWSPFYPQFDRSSLDVADDAREAGQDISTYVTEQLAQGGLKLAVTDPDNPANWPRVLSVWRANLLGSSSKGNEYFLRHLLGTDSNLQAEPTPESVRPNDIAWTDDIPEGKLDMLMSIDFRMTSTTLLSDVVLPAATWYEKHDLSSTDMHPFVHAFNPAVDPPWETHSDFDAFGAIARVFSTLAAKHLGVRTDVVLGAMQHDTPGAMAYPGGVEQDWRADGSTPVPGKTMGPLTVVERDYPAVAEKWATLGPLVEKLGLTTKGITVRPDKEVEELAAKFGVMNSGRAQGRPAINTAERMAEAILALSGTSNGRLAVEGFHELERRTGRRLVHLAGGSEERRITFADTQARPVPVITSPEWSGSETGGRRYAPFTVNIEELKPFHTLTGRMHFYLDHDWLEELGEQLPIYRPPLDMSRLFGDSAVGESDGVGLTVRYLTPHSKWSIHSEYQDNLFMLSLSRGGPTMWMSPADAAKISVRDNDWVEAVNRNGVLVCRAIVSHRMPEGVVFVYHAQERTIDVPLSETTGKRGGIHNSLTRLLIKPSHLAGGYAQMAFAFNYLGPTGNQRDEVTVVRRRSQEVIYE
;
A
#
# COMPACT_ATOMS: atom_id res chain seq x y z
N MET A 1 21.88 53.24 39.86
CA MET A 1 22.34 52.54 41.07
C MET A 1 23.57 51.73 40.68
N THR A 2 24.74 52.19 41.09
CA THR A 2 26.00 51.44 40.94
C THR A 2 25.96 50.26 41.93
N PRO A 3 26.33 49.03 41.55
CA PRO A 3 26.31 47.90 42.49
C PRO A 3 27.29 48.17 43.63
N ALA A 4 26.95 47.76 44.85
CA ALA A 4 27.84 47.86 46.00
C ALA A 4 29.11 47.05 45.75
N HIS A 5 30.26 47.72 45.85
CA HIS A 5 31.59 47.14 45.64
C HIS A 5 31.95 46.28 46.86
N ILE A 6 32.25 45.00 46.65
CA ILE A 6 32.70 44.07 47.71
C ILE A 6 34.20 43.88 47.48
N GLY A 7 35.02 44.70 48.12
CA GLY A 7 36.48 44.55 48.08
C GLY A 7 37.21 45.67 48.80
N GLY A 8 38.35 45.35 49.42
CA GLY A 8 39.19 46.33 50.13
C GLY A 8 40.12 47.10 49.18
N PRO A 9 40.77 48.21 49.64
CA PRO A 9 41.66 49.03 48.79
C PRO A 9 42.84 48.28 48.15
N ILE A 10 43.30 47.19 48.77
CA ILE A 10 44.35 46.32 48.23
C ILE A 10 43.84 45.49 47.06
N GLU A 11 42.60 45.03 47.12
CA GLU A 11 41.96 44.22 46.09
C GLU A 11 41.73 45.06 44.83
N GLU A 12 41.27 46.30 45.01
CA GLU A 12 41.10 47.29 43.94
C GLU A 12 42.45 47.69 43.29
N LEU A 13 43.51 47.79 44.09
CA LEU A 13 44.86 48.04 43.60
C LEU A 13 45.39 46.84 42.78
N LEU A 14 45.12 45.61 43.22
CA LEU A 14 45.53 44.39 42.52
C LEU A 14 44.76 44.21 41.20
N GLU A 15 43.46 44.44 41.17
CA GLU A 15 42.65 44.46 39.92
C GLU A 15 43.18 45.52 38.94
N ARG A 16 43.38 46.76 39.41
CA ARG A 16 43.93 47.85 38.57
C ARG A 16 45.38 47.62 38.15
N SER A 17 46.15 46.81 38.88
CA SER A 17 47.53 46.47 38.53
C SER A 17 47.60 45.29 37.55
N GLY A 18 46.62 44.39 37.59
CA GLY A 18 46.48 43.24 36.70
C GLY A 18 46.54 43.61 35.21
N ARG A 19 46.03 44.80 34.84
CA ARG A 19 46.07 45.35 33.47
C ARG A 19 47.49 45.55 32.90
N PHE A 20 48.52 45.61 33.75
CA PHE A 20 49.91 45.77 33.31
C PHE A 20 50.63 44.44 33.06
N PHE A 21 50.09 43.32 33.57
CA PHE A 21 50.72 41.99 33.48
C PHE A 21 50.13 41.11 32.38
N THR A 22 48.97 41.49 31.84
CA THR A 22 48.25 40.72 30.82
C THR A 22 48.08 41.56 29.55
N PRO A 23 48.58 41.12 28.38
CA PRO A 23 48.37 41.85 27.12
C PRO A 23 46.88 41.94 26.74
N GLY A 24 46.40 43.15 26.45
CA GLY A 24 45.04 43.44 26.02
C GLY A 24 44.55 44.82 26.49
N GLU A 25 43.38 45.22 26.01
CA GLU A 25 42.69 46.44 26.45
C GLU A 25 41.73 46.08 27.59
N ALA A 26 42.06 46.48 28.82
CA ALA A 26 41.20 46.27 29.97
C ALA A 26 40.02 47.25 29.97
N SER A 27 38.82 46.81 30.34
CA SER A 27 37.65 47.70 30.52
C SER A 27 37.88 48.73 31.63
N ASP A 28 37.14 49.84 31.60
CA ASP A 28 37.25 50.93 32.58
C ASP A 28 37.02 50.46 34.03
N ASP A 29 36.19 49.43 34.21
CA ASP A 29 35.90 48.78 35.50
C ASP A 29 36.87 47.63 35.84
N GLY A 30 37.86 47.34 34.99
CA GLY A 30 38.87 46.31 35.19
C GLY A 30 38.41 44.86 35.07
N ARG A 31 37.12 44.60 34.76
CA ARG A 31 36.52 43.25 34.81
C ARG A 31 36.71 42.42 33.55
N THR A 32 37.07 43.04 32.43
CA THR A 32 37.28 42.34 31.15
C THR A 32 38.59 42.78 30.50
N ILE A 33 39.19 41.89 29.71
CA ILE A 33 40.37 42.16 28.88
C ILE A 33 40.04 41.80 27.44
N HIS A 34 40.00 42.79 26.56
CA HIS A 34 39.80 42.61 25.13
C HIS A 34 41.15 42.37 24.44
N ARG A 35 41.27 41.24 23.73
CA ARG A 35 42.48 40.88 22.97
C ARG A 35 42.17 40.87 21.47
N ARG A 36 43.16 41.23 20.65
CA ARG A 36 43.14 41.05 19.19
C ARG A 36 44.11 39.92 18.82
N GLY A 37 43.62 38.87 18.15
CA GLY A 37 44.42 37.68 17.77
C GLY A 37 44.25 36.47 18.71
N GLY A 38 45.05 35.42 18.51
CA GLY A 38 45.00 34.20 19.34
C GLY A 38 43.85 33.26 19.02
N ARG A 39 43.37 33.28 17.76
CA ARG A 39 42.23 32.52 17.25
C ARG A 39 42.60 31.57 16.11
N GLU A 40 43.89 31.28 15.94
CA GLU A 40 44.40 30.41 14.88
C GLU A 40 43.89 28.98 15.06
N GLY A 41 43.64 28.54 16.31
CA GLY A 41 43.01 27.26 16.61
C GLY A 41 41.60 27.09 16.03
N ASP A 42 40.88 28.19 15.73
CA ASP A 42 39.56 28.13 15.08
C ASP A 42 39.66 27.57 13.64
N ILE A 43 40.83 27.63 12.99
CA ILE A 43 41.04 27.15 11.62
C ILE A 43 40.71 25.66 11.51
N PHE A 44 41.05 24.85 12.53
CA PHE A 44 40.72 23.43 12.56
C PHE A 44 39.22 23.15 12.32
N TYR A 45 38.33 23.93 12.96
CA TYR A 45 36.89 23.77 12.78
C TYR A 45 36.39 24.34 11.46
N ARG A 46 36.97 25.45 10.97
CA ARG A 46 36.65 26.02 9.65
C ARG A 46 37.02 25.04 8.53
N ASP A 47 38.18 24.40 8.66
CA ASP A 47 38.66 23.38 7.74
C ASP A 47 37.84 22.10 7.83
N ARG A 48 37.30 21.74 9.00
CA ARG A 48 36.33 20.63 9.09
C ARG A 48 35.05 20.92 8.31
N TRP A 49 34.54 22.16 8.35
CA TRP A 49 33.32 22.57 7.65
C TRP A 49 33.51 22.79 6.14
N SER A 50 34.72 23.18 5.72
CA SER A 50 35.04 23.32 4.29
C SER A 50 34.88 22.00 3.55
N HIS A 51 34.50 22.07 2.28
CA HIS A 51 34.16 20.94 1.44
C HIS A 51 34.50 21.26 -0.02
N ASP A 52 34.65 20.21 -0.84
CA ASP A 52 35.06 20.31 -2.23
C ASP A 52 33.88 20.72 -3.12
N LYS A 53 32.71 20.12 -2.87
CA LYS A 53 31.47 20.37 -3.59
C LYS A 53 30.25 19.93 -2.78
N VAL A 54 29.08 20.41 -3.22
CA VAL A 54 27.77 19.99 -2.73
C VAL A 54 26.97 19.47 -3.92
N VAL A 55 26.32 18.32 -3.75
CA VAL A 55 25.49 17.70 -4.79
C VAL A 55 24.07 17.52 -4.25
N ARG A 56 23.06 17.84 -5.06
CA ARG A 56 21.66 17.55 -4.72
C ARG A 56 21.38 16.05 -4.86
N SER A 57 20.81 15.43 -3.84
CA SER A 57 20.19 14.10 -3.98
C SER A 57 19.01 13.96 -3.03
N THR A 58 18.47 12.74 -2.92
CA THR A 58 17.38 12.39 -2.01
C THR A 58 17.53 10.95 -1.52
N HIS A 59 16.50 10.42 -0.85
CA HIS A 59 16.50 9.12 -0.20
C HIS A 59 15.46 8.20 -0.83
N GLY A 60 15.92 7.09 -1.41
CA GLY A 60 15.09 6.09 -2.06
C GLY A 60 14.53 5.08 -1.05
N VAL A 61 13.82 5.60 -0.04
CA VAL A 61 13.24 4.82 1.06
C VAL A 61 11.76 5.16 1.23
N ASN A 62 10.95 4.18 1.61
CA ASN A 62 9.50 4.31 1.73
C ASN A 62 9.09 5.09 3.00
N CYS A 63 9.30 6.41 2.99
CA CYS A 63 9.04 7.27 4.16
C CYS A 63 8.00 8.38 3.92
N THR A 64 7.48 8.50 2.70
CA THR A 64 6.68 9.63 2.18
C THR A 64 7.39 10.99 2.15
N GLY A 65 8.57 11.11 2.77
CA GLY A 65 9.25 12.38 2.96
C GLY A 65 9.71 13.04 1.66
N SER A 66 10.20 12.26 0.68
CA SER A 66 10.75 12.75 -0.60
C SER A 66 11.56 14.06 -0.43
N CYS A 67 12.46 14.10 0.55
CA CYS A 67 13.19 15.30 0.91
C CYS A 67 14.44 15.44 0.03
N SER A 68 14.66 16.58 -0.60
CA SER A 68 15.91 16.97 -1.26
C SER A 68 16.99 17.37 -0.23
N TRP A 69 18.23 16.92 -0.45
CA TRP A 69 19.39 17.12 0.44
C TRP A 69 20.63 17.59 -0.31
N LYS A 70 21.44 18.39 0.39
CA LYS A 70 22.80 18.80 0.07
C LYS A 70 23.77 17.73 0.54
N ILE A 71 24.42 17.05 -0.39
CA ILE A 71 25.40 16.00 -0.10
C ILE A 71 26.79 16.60 -0.19
N TYR A 72 27.51 16.62 0.93
CA TYR A 72 28.83 17.25 1.03
C TYR A 72 29.92 16.23 0.69
N VAL A 73 30.78 16.61 -0.24
CA VAL A 73 31.98 15.86 -0.60
C VAL A 73 33.19 16.64 -0.10
N LYS A 74 34.08 15.97 0.62
CA LYS A 74 35.34 16.52 1.10
C LYS A 74 36.43 15.46 0.94
N ASP A 75 37.57 15.86 0.40
CA ASP A 75 38.68 14.96 0.07
C ASP A 75 38.22 13.80 -0.84
N GLY A 76 37.29 14.10 -1.76
CA GLY A 76 36.74 13.13 -2.71
C GLY A 76 35.81 12.05 -2.12
N ILE A 77 35.44 12.13 -0.84
CA ILE A 77 34.50 11.21 -0.20
C ILE A 77 33.25 11.92 0.32
N ILE A 78 32.14 11.19 0.40
CA ILE A 78 30.91 11.69 1.03
C ILE A 78 31.13 11.79 2.54
N THR A 79 30.89 12.96 3.14
CA THR A 79 31.14 13.17 4.57
C THR A 79 29.90 13.38 5.42
N TRP A 80 28.95 14.19 4.98
CA TRP A 80 27.67 14.44 5.66
C TRP A 80 26.65 15.03 4.68
N GLU A 81 25.42 15.20 5.15
CA GLU A 81 24.32 15.83 4.45
C GLU A 81 23.64 16.92 5.30
N THR A 82 23.08 17.92 4.63
CA THR A 82 22.10 18.86 5.22
C THR A 82 20.93 19.01 4.26
N GLN A 83 19.77 19.45 4.72
CA GLN A 83 18.61 19.59 3.84
C GLN A 83 18.81 20.70 2.80
N GLU A 84 18.21 20.50 1.62
CA GLU A 84 17.97 21.61 0.69
C GLU A 84 16.82 22.48 1.21
N THR A 85 16.86 23.76 0.83
CA THR A 85 15.89 24.76 1.29
C THR A 85 15.40 25.63 0.14
N ASP A 86 15.35 25.07 -1.06
CA ASP A 86 15.03 25.79 -2.30
C ASP A 86 13.82 25.19 -3.02
N TYR A 87 12.91 24.58 -2.25
CA TYR A 87 11.59 24.22 -2.75
C TYR A 87 10.89 25.47 -3.30
N PRO A 88 10.13 25.36 -4.40
CA PRO A 88 9.31 26.46 -4.88
C PRO A 88 8.37 26.97 -3.80
N SER A 89 8.35 28.30 -3.61
CA SER A 89 7.52 28.94 -2.58
C SER A 89 6.04 28.59 -2.74
N VAL A 90 5.37 28.37 -1.61
CA VAL A 90 3.91 28.13 -1.56
C VAL A 90 3.08 29.42 -1.46
N GLY A 91 3.75 30.59 -1.45
CA GLY A 91 3.12 31.90 -1.30
C GLY A 91 3.24 32.49 0.11
N PRO A 92 3.03 33.81 0.26
CA PRO A 92 3.32 34.53 1.51
C PRO A 92 2.32 34.30 2.66
N ASP A 93 1.21 33.62 2.41
CA ASP A 93 0.12 33.37 3.36
C ASP A 93 0.18 31.97 4.02
N ARG A 94 1.24 31.21 3.75
CA ARG A 94 1.46 29.84 4.21
C ARG A 94 2.93 29.68 4.67
N PRO A 95 3.22 28.80 5.63
CA PRO A 95 4.59 28.40 5.90
C PRO A 95 5.18 27.66 4.69
N GLU A 96 6.49 27.69 4.55
CA GLU A 96 7.16 27.02 3.44
C GLU A 96 7.41 25.54 3.74
N TYR A 97 7.71 24.75 2.70
CA TYR A 97 8.04 23.34 2.87
C TYR A 97 9.40 23.09 3.53
N GLU A 98 10.30 24.06 3.50
CA GLU A 98 11.65 23.88 3.98
C GLU A 98 11.73 23.88 5.52
N PRO A 99 12.71 23.17 6.11
CA PRO A 99 13.78 22.38 5.47
C PRO A 99 13.38 20.93 5.14
N ARG A 100 12.17 20.47 5.47
CA ARG A 100 11.83 19.02 5.51
C ARG A 100 12.91 18.22 6.28
N GLY A 101 13.17 16.98 5.85
CA GLY A 101 14.17 16.08 6.44
C GLY A 101 13.68 15.35 7.69
N CYS A 102 14.49 14.40 8.16
CA CYS A 102 14.22 13.63 9.36
C CYS A 102 15.55 13.08 9.94
N PRO A 103 15.59 12.63 11.21
CA PRO A 103 16.82 12.13 11.82
C PRO A 103 17.40 10.89 11.11
N ARG A 104 16.56 10.07 10.46
CA ARG A 104 17.01 8.92 9.67
C ARG A 104 17.79 9.39 8.44
N GLY A 105 17.18 10.29 7.65
CA GLY A 105 17.80 10.87 6.47
C GLY A 105 19.12 11.58 6.76
N ALA A 106 19.21 12.29 7.88
CA ALA A 106 20.44 12.97 8.32
C ALA A 106 21.59 12.01 8.72
N ALA A 107 21.33 10.71 8.81
CA ALA A 107 22.31 9.69 9.18
C ALA A 107 22.69 8.78 7.99
N PHE A 108 22.23 9.07 6.78
CA PHE A 108 22.38 8.15 5.64
C PHE A 108 23.84 8.04 5.15
N SER A 109 24.60 9.14 5.15
CA SER A 109 26.01 9.16 4.73
C SER A 109 26.87 8.08 5.39
N TRP A 110 26.51 7.62 6.60
CA TRP A 110 27.15 6.50 7.30
C TRP A 110 27.25 5.23 6.44
N TYR A 111 26.19 4.87 5.69
CA TYR A 111 26.14 3.63 4.91
C TYR A 111 27.18 3.55 3.81
N THR A 112 27.56 4.69 3.22
CA THR A 112 28.48 4.78 2.08
C THR A 112 29.74 3.97 2.33
N TYR A 113 30.30 4.06 3.54
CA TYR A 113 31.56 3.42 3.93
C TYR A 113 31.42 2.54 5.18
N SER A 114 30.19 2.19 5.57
CA SER A 114 29.94 1.43 6.80
C SER A 114 30.51 0.00 6.74
N PRO A 115 30.64 -0.68 7.89
CA PRO A 115 30.93 -2.10 7.94
C PRO A 115 29.85 -2.99 7.31
N THR A 116 28.61 -2.49 7.18
CA THR A 116 27.48 -3.25 6.61
C THR A 116 27.38 -3.12 5.09
N ARG A 117 28.17 -2.25 4.45
CA ARG A 117 28.19 -2.02 3.00
C ARG A 117 28.48 -3.31 2.21
N VAL A 118 27.61 -3.64 1.25
CA VAL A 118 27.87 -4.66 0.23
C VAL A 118 28.78 -4.06 -0.84
N ARG A 119 30.00 -4.62 -0.98
CA ARG A 119 31.06 -4.02 -1.82
C ARG A 119 31.30 -4.75 -3.14
N TYR A 120 31.00 -6.03 -3.19
CA TYR A 120 31.24 -6.91 -4.33
C TYR A 120 30.02 -7.80 -4.57
N PRO A 121 29.87 -8.40 -5.76
CA PRO A 121 28.97 -9.52 -5.94
C PRO A 121 29.36 -10.67 -5.00
N TYR A 122 28.37 -11.20 -4.27
CA TYR A 122 28.53 -12.37 -3.42
C TYR A 122 27.58 -13.48 -3.86
N ALA A 123 28.01 -14.73 -3.73
CA ALA A 123 27.13 -15.88 -3.94
C ALA A 123 27.39 -16.95 -2.87
N ARG A 124 26.40 -17.81 -2.62
CA ARG A 124 26.50 -18.89 -1.63
C ARG A 124 27.60 -19.86 -2.02
N GLY A 125 28.59 -20.08 -1.15
CA GLY A 125 29.76 -20.90 -1.45
C GLY A 125 29.43 -22.33 -1.92
N GLU A 126 28.44 -22.98 -1.29
CA GLU A 126 27.95 -24.31 -1.72
C GLU A 126 27.41 -24.30 -3.15
N LEU A 127 26.62 -23.27 -3.50
CA LEU A 127 26.10 -23.11 -4.87
C LEU A 127 27.24 -22.86 -5.85
N VAL A 128 28.16 -21.94 -5.54
CA VAL A 128 29.30 -21.61 -6.41
C VAL A 128 30.17 -22.84 -6.68
N LYS A 129 30.44 -23.65 -5.65
CA LYS A 129 31.22 -24.88 -5.78
C LYS A 129 30.57 -25.87 -6.75
N MET A 130 29.27 -26.13 -6.58
CA MET A 130 28.52 -27.01 -7.47
C MET A 130 28.42 -26.46 -8.89
N TYR A 131 28.17 -25.16 -9.02
CA TYR A 131 28.02 -24.49 -10.31
C TYR A 131 29.32 -24.53 -11.12
N ARG A 132 30.47 -24.23 -10.50
CA ARG A 132 31.78 -24.32 -11.15
C ARG A 132 32.11 -25.76 -11.57
N GLU A 133 31.80 -26.76 -10.73
CA GLU A 133 31.97 -28.18 -11.09
C GLU A 133 31.12 -28.55 -12.30
N ALA A 134 29.82 -28.31 -12.25
CA ALA A 134 28.89 -28.63 -13.32
C ALA A 134 29.25 -27.88 -14.62
N LYS A 135 29.61 -26.58 -14.53
CA LYS A 135 30.05 -25.79 -15.67
C LYS A 135 31.36 -26.31 -16.28
N SER A 136 32.31 -26.77 -15.48
CA SER A 136 33.55 -27.37 -16.00
C SER A 136 33.29 -28.64 -16.81
N ARG A 137 32.25 -29.40 -16.46
CA ARG A 137 31.86 -30.65 -17.12
C ARG A 137 30.96 -30.41 -18.34
N LEU A 138 30.02 -29.46 -18.24
CA LEU A 138 28.95 -29.28 -19.24
C LEU A 138 29.17 -28.08 -20.17
N SER A 139 30.09 -27.17 -19.82
CA SER A 139 30.45 -25.91 -20.52
C SER A 139 29.31 -24.88 -20.68
N ASP A 140 28.06 -25.31 -20.82
CA ASP A 140 26.88 -24.45 -20.95
C ASP A 140 26.33 -24.06 -19.56
N PRO A 141 26.22 -22.75 -19.25
CA PRO A 141 25.64 -22.25 -18.00
C PRO A 141 24.25 -22.79 -17.64
N VAL A 142 23.37 -22.97 -18.64
CA VAL A 142 21.99 -23.41 -18.42
C VAL A 142 21.95 -24.91 -18.08
N PHE A 143 22.80 -25.71 -18.74
CA PHE A 143 22.94 -27.12 -18.39
C PHE A 143 23.65 -27.32 -17.05
N ALA A 144 24.62 -26.46 -16.69
CA ALA A 144 25.23 -26.47 -15.38
C ALA A 144 24.23 -26.18 -14.25
N TRP A 145 23.29 -25.24 -14.49
CA TRP A 145 22.20 -25.00 -13.55
C TRP A 145 21.23 -26.18 -13.48
N ALA A 146 20.82 -26.74 -14.62
CA ALA A 146 19.93 -27.90 -14.68
C ALA A 146 20.50 -29.11 -13.91
N ASP A 147 21.81 -29.40 -14.05
CA ASP A 147 22.50 -30.48 -13.33
C ASP A 147 22.39 -30.37 -11.79
N ILE A 148 22.30 -29.15 -11.26
CA ILE A 148 22.09 -28.90 -9.83
C ILE A 148 20.62 -29.07 -9.46
N GLN A 149 19.71 -28.56 -10.29
CA GLN A 149 18.27 -28.57 -9.99
C GLN A 149 17.63 -29.95 -10.16
N ASP A 150 18.11 -30.75 -11.11
CA ASP A 150 17.64 -32.11 -11.37
C ASP A 150 18.08 -33.12 -10.30
N ASP A 151 19.03 -32.73 -9.42
CA ASP A 151 19.44 -33.52 -8.25
C ASP A 151 18.87 -32.88 -6.95
N PRO A 152 17.84 -33.50 -6.33
CA PRO A 152 17.22 -32.96 -5.14
C PRO A 152 18.16 -32.79 -3.94
N GLN A 153 19.23 -33.61 -3.84
CA GLN A 153 20.20 -33.50 -2.75
C GLN A 153 21.14 -32.32 -2.99
N ARG A 154 21.62 -32.13 -4.22
CA ARG A 154 22.42 -30.95 -4.60
C ARG A 154 21.62 -29.67 -4.38
N ARG A 155 20.37 -29.64 -4.84
CA ARG A 155 19.45 -28.51 -4.64
C ARG A 155 19.26 -28.18 -3.16
N ARG A 156 18.88 -29.18 -2.35
CA ARG A 156 18.64 -29.01 -0.91
C ARG A 156 19.87 -28.48 -0.16
N ARG A 157 21.07 -28.92 -0.54
CA ARG A 157 22.32 -28.55 0.15
C ARG A 157 22.58 -27.04 0.19
N TYR A 158 22.42 -26.32 -0.92
CA TYR A 158 22.64 -24.86 -0.89
C TYR A 158 21.44 -24.12 -0.30
N GLN A 159 20.22 -24.63 -0.46
CA GLN A 159 19.01 -24.06 0.14
C GLN A 159 19.11 -24.06 1.68
N GLN A 160 19.55 -25.17 2.27
CA GLN A 160 19.78 -25.28 3.72
C GLN A 160 20.96 -24.46 4.25
N ALA A 161 21.81 -23.94 3.35
CA ALA A 161 22.90 -23.02 3.70
C ALA A 161 22.46 -21.54 3.71
N ARG A 162 21.24 -21.22 3.24
CA ARG A 162 20.68 -19.86 3.29
C ARG A 162 20.59 -19.38 4.74
N GLY A 163 21.14 -18.21 5.03
CA GLY A 163 21.13 -17.60 6.36
C GLY A 163 22.22 -18.08 7.34
N LYS A 164 23.09 -19.02 6.95
CA LYS A 164 24.12 -19.63 7.82
C LYS A 164 25.56 -19.16 7.52
N GLY A 165 25.71 -17.97 6.93
CA GLY A 165 27.01 -17.49 6.44
C GLY A 165 27.52 -18.22 5.18
N GLY A 166 28.81 -18.08 4.86
CA GLY A 166 29.40 -18.75 3.68
C GLY A 166 29.10 -18.10 2.33
N LEU A 167 28.72 -16.81 2.32
CA LEU A 167 28.75 -15.99 1.10
C LEU A 167 30.21 -15.73 0.70
N VAL A 168 30.56 -16.01 -0.56
CA VAL A 168 31.90 -15.80 -1.11
C VAL A 168 31.85 -14.75 -2.21
N ARG A 169 32.92 -13.95 -2.33
CA ARG A 169 33.04 -12.99 -3.43
C ARG A 169 33.09 -13.73 -4.77
N VAL A 170 32.28 -13.28 -5.71
CA VAL A 170 32.29 -13.71 -7.12
C VAL A 170 32.45 -12.49 -8.01
N SER A 171 32.70 -12.70 -9.31
CA SER A 171 32.73 -11.60 -10.27
C SER A 171 31.32 -11.25 -10.76
N TRP A 172 31.13 -10.03 -11.26
CA TRP A 172 29.89 -9.64 -11.95
C TRP A 172 29.53 -10.58 -13.11
N ALA A 173 30.54 -11.04 -13.87
CA ALA A 173 30.34 -11.98 -14.97
C ALA A 173 29.78 -13.33 -14.48
N GLU A 174 30.36 -13.90 -13.42
CA GLU A 174 29.89 -15.16 -12.84
C GLU A 174 28.50 -15.02 -12.20
N ALA A 175 28.24 -13.91 -11.49
CA ALA A 175 26.94 -13.65 -10.87
C ALA A 175 25.82 -13.51 -11.93
N THR A 176 26.02 -12.65 -12.94
CA THR A 176 25.03 -12.42 -14.00
C THR A 176 24.79 -13.66 -14.87
N GLU A 177 25.82 -14.48 -15.09
CA GLU A 177 25.69 -15.77 -15.77
C GLU A 177 24.83 -16.77 -14.98
N MET A 178 25.08 -16.94 -13.67
CA MET A 178 24.26 -17.81 -12.81
C MET A 178 22.80 -17.34 -12.79
N ILE A 179 22.58 -16.03 -12.65
CA ILE A 179 21.24 -15.41 -12.66
C ILE A 179 20.54 -15.71 -13.99
N ALA A 180 21.18 -15.39 -15.12
CA ALA A 180 20.61 -15.62 -16.45
C ALA A 180 20.32 -17.11 -16.72
N ALA A 181 21.23 -18.00 -16.31
CA ALA A 181 21.06 -19.44 -16.45
C ALA A 181 19.84 -19.95 -15.67
N ALA A 182 19.63 -19.48 -14.44
CA ALA A 182 18.46 -19.84 -13.63
C ALA A 182 17.16 -19.35 -14.29
N HIS A 183 17.11 -18.10 -14.77
CA HIS A 183 15.93 -17.57 -15.47
C HIS A 183 15.58 -18.38 -16.72
N ILE A 184 16.57 -18.65 -17.58
CA ILE A 184 16.36 -19.39 -18.82
C ILE A 184 15.92 -20.82 -18.56
N HIS A 185 16.56 -21.50 -17.61
CA HIS A 185 16.17 -22.85 -17.22
C HIS A 185 14.72 -22.88 -16.74
N THR A 186 14.33 -21.96 -15.85
CA THR A 186 12.97 -21.88 -15.32
C THR A 186 11.96 -21.61 -16.42
N ILE A 187 12.20 -20.61 -17.28
CA ILE A 187 11.30 -20.29 -18.39
C ILE A 187 11.12 -21.50 -19.32
N LYS A 188 12.22 -22.18 -19.66
CA LYS A 188 12.20 -23.32 -20.58
C LYS A 188 11.49 -24.54 -20.01
N ARG A 189 11.66 -24.81 -18.71
CA ARG A 189 11.18 -26.04 -18.05
C ARG A 189 9.77 -25.90 -17.50
N TYR A 190 9.44 -24.74 -16.93
CA TYR A 190 8.22 -24.53 -16.15
C TYR A 190 7.32 -23.42 -16.68
N GLY A 191 7.85 -22.53 -17.52
CA GLY A 191 7.15 -21.36 -18.03
C GLY A 191 7.64 -20.04 -17.40
N PRO A 192 7.40 -18.90 -18.06
CA PRO A 192 7.92 -17.61 -17.65
C PRO A 192 7.30 -17.09 -16.35
N ASP A 193 6.07 -17.49 -16.04
CA ASP A 193 5.35 -17.09 -14.82
C ASP A 193 5.85 -17.78 -13.53
N ARG A 194 6.93 -18.59 -13.61
CA ARG A 194 7.69 -19.11 -12.46
C ARG A 194 8.93 -18.26 -12.13
N VAL A 195 9.16 -17.19 -12.89
CA VAL A 195 10.10 -16.12 -12.58
C VAL A 195 9.32 -14.97 -11.98
N ALA A 196 9.72 -14.50 -10.80
CA ALA A 196 9.05 -13.41 -10.10
C ALA A 196 10.02 -12.30 -9.65
N GLY A 197 9.51 -11.07 -9.59
CA GLY A 197 10.20 -9.92 -9.04
C GLY A 197 9.39 -9.31 -7.88
N PHE A 198 10.10 -8.95 -6.80
CA PHE A 198 9.55 -8.14 -5.71
C PHE A 198 10.37 -6.85 -5.57
N SER A 199 9.73 -5.72 -5.87
CA SER A 199 10.24 -4.40 -5.54
C SER A 199 9.06 -3.49 -5.21
N PRO A 200 9.07 -2.77 -4.08
CA PRO A 200 7.93 -1.97 -3.64
C PRO A 200 8.06 -0.51 -4.07
N ILE A 201 6.96 0.24 -4.05
CA ILE A 201 6.98 1.71 -3.93
C ILE A 201 7.84 2.41 -5.01
N PRO A 202 7.33 2.58 -6.24
CA PRO A 202 8.11 3.20 -7.31
C PRO A 202 8.41 4.68 -7.08
N ALA A 203 7.54 5.42 -6.39
CA ALA A 203 7.68 6.86 -6.22
C ALA A 203 8.93 7.29 -5.44
N MET A 204 9.54 6.39 -4.65
CA MET A 204 10.80 6.70 -3.96
C MET A 204 12.03 6.58 -4.85
N SER A 205 11.99 5.84 -5.97
CA SER A 205 13.09 5.71 -6.94
C SER A 205 12.58 5.01 -8.21
N MET A 206 12.06 5.80 -9.13
CA MET A 206 11.24 5.36 -10.26
C MET A 206 12.02 4.50 -11.27
N VAL A 207 13.23 4.93 -11.64
CA VAL A 207 14.12 4.23 -12.57
C VAL A 207 14.63 2.94 -11.95
N SER A 208 15.02 2.97 -10.67
CA SER A 208 15.49 1.78 -9.95
C SER A 208 14.40 0.71 -9.83
N PHE A 209 13.13 1.10 -9.62
CA PHE A 209 11.99 0.17 -9.72
C PHE A 209 11.87 -0.36 -11.16
N ALA A 210 11.81 0.55 -12.13
CA ALA A 210 11.52 0.21 -13.52
C ALA A 210 12.58 -0.71 -14.13
N ALA A 211 13.86 -0.56 -13.77
CA ALA A 211 14.96 -1.37 -14.28
C ALA A 211 14.71 -2.89 -14.13
N GLY A 212 14.34 -3.32 -12.92
CA GLY A 212 14.07 -4.73 -12.64
C GLY A 212 12.70 -5.17 -13.13
N SER A 213 11.67 -4.37 -12.88
CA SER A 213 10.29 -4.69 -13.30
C SER A 213 10.20 -4.86 -14.81
N ARG A 214 10.83 -3.96 -15.58
CA ARG A 214 10.88 -4.02 -17.05
C ARG A 214 11.56 -5.28 -17.53
N PHE A 215 12.65 -5.69 -16.89
CA PHE A 215 13.32 -6.94 -17.23
C PHE A 215 12.38 -8.12 -17.02
N ILE A 216 11.81 -8.27 -15.81
CA ILE A 216 10.91 -9.38 -15.46
C ILE A 216 9.70 -9.47 -16.40
N GLU A 217 9.03 -8.34 -16.67
CA GLU A 217 7.82 -8.28 -17.50
C GLU A 217 8.10 -8.60 -18.99
N LEU A 218 9.25 -8.17 -19.52
CA LEU A 218 9.68 -8.52 -20.88
C LEU A 218 9.91 -10.03 -21.03
N LEU A 219 10.34 -10.73 -19.97
CA LEU A 219 10.43 -12.20 -19.97
C LEU A 219 9.06 -12.89 -19.94
N GLY A 220 8.03 -12.18 -19.48
CA GLY A 220 6.75 -12.75 -19.06
C GLY A 220 6.75 -13.24 -17.62
N GLY A 221 7.73 -12.82 -16.81
CA GLY A 221 7.74 -13.06 -15.38
C GLY A 221 6.72 -12.20 -14.66
N VAL A 222 6.57 -12.45 -13.36
CA VAL A 222 5.51 -11.91 -12.52
C VAL A 222 6.02 -10.81 -11.61
N MET A 223 5.34 -9.67 -11.59
CA MET A 223 5.53 -8.65 -10.57
C MET A 223 4.48 -8.79 -9.48
N THR A 224 4.94 -9.01 -8.25
CA THR A 224 4.07 -8.98 -7.06
C THR A 224 3.82 -7.54 -6.64
N SER A 225 2.58 -7.21 -6.24
CA SER A 225 2.23 -5.90 -5.72
C SER A 225 2.82 -5.67 -4.31
N PHE A 226 2.76 -4.44 -3.84
CA PHE A 226 3.32 -4.03 -2.56
C PHE A 226 2.31 -3.28 -1.68
N TYR A 227 1.37 -2.53 -2.25
CA TYR A 227 0.50 -1.63 -1.47
C TYR A 227 -0.52 -2.42 -0.65
N ASP A 228 -1.19 -3.39 -1.28
CA ASP A 228 -2.02 -4.38 -0.58
C ASP A 228 -1.18 -5.23 0.39
N TRP A 229 -0.04 -5.73 -0.06
CA TRP A 229 0.87 -6.57 0.71
C TRP A 229 1.37 -5.92 2.01
N TYR A 230 1.65 -4.62 1.96
CA TYR A 230 2.09 -3.87 3.13
C TYR A 230 0.95 -3.55 4.10
N ALA A 231 -0.30 -3.82 3.69
CA ALA A 231 -1.51 -3.32 4.32
C ALA A 231 -1.49 -1.78 4.42
N ASP A 232 -0.90 -1.18 3.39
CA ASP A 232 -0.91 0.26 3.17
C ASP A 232 -2.13 0.65 2.33
N LEU A 233 -2.57 -0.22 1.39
CA LEU A 233 -3.82 -0.06 0.66
C LEU A 233 -5.02 0.00 1.63
N PRO A 234 -5.74 1.13 1.71
CA PRO A 234 -7.03 1.15 2.37
C PRO A 234 -8.07 0.64 1.38
N VAL A 235 -8.46 -0.65 1.45
CA VAL A 235 -9.45 -1.24 0.51
C VAL A 235 -10.80 -0.48 0.52
N ALA A 236 -11.10 0.24 1.60
CA ALA A 236 -12.19 1.20 1.66
C ALA A 236 -12.13 2.30 0.57
N SER A 237 -10.94 2.72 0.12
CA SER A 237 -10.80 3.76 -0.91
C SER A 237 -11.29 3.28 -2.29
N PRO A 238 -10.86 2.11 -2.80
CA PRO A 238 -11.51 1.47 -3.95
C PRO A 238 -13.02 1.34 -3.76
N GLN A 239 -13.46 0.80 -2.62
CA GLN A 239 -14.89 0.57 -2.34
C GLN A 239 -15.73 1.85 -2.40
N VAL A 240 -15.24 2.96 -1.82
CA VAL A 240 -15.98 4.23 -1.68
C VAL A 240 -15.81 5.13 -2.91
N PHE A 241 -14.61 5.26 -3.46
CA PHE A 241 -14.27 6.27 -4.48
C PHE A 241 -13.99 5.69 -5.86
N GLY A 242 -13.71 4.38 -5.96
CA GLY A 242 -13.17 3.79 -7.18
C GLY A 242 -11.75 4.28 -7.50
N ASP A 243 -10.99 4.69 -6.49
CA ASP A 243 -9.60 5.11 -6.62
C ASP A 243 -8.70 4.27 -5.69
N GLN A 244 -7.43 4.07 -6.06
CA GLN A 244 -6.49 3.28 -5.25
C GLN A 244 -6.24 4.01 -3.93
N THR A 245 -5.76 5.25 -4.05
CA THR A 245 -5.55 6.23 -2.99
C THR A 245 -5.26 7.57 -3.67
N ASP A 246 -5.91 8.62 -3.20
CA ASP A 246 -5.60 9.98 -3.59
C ASP A 246 -5.93 10.89 -2.40
N VAL A 247 -4.93 11.60 -1.91
CA VAL A 247 -4.96 12.31 -0.62
C VAL A 247 -4.43 13.74 -0.77
N PRO A 248 -4.80 14.66 0.14
CA PRO A 248 -4.30 16.03 0.08
C PRO A 248 -2.79 16.08 0.31
N GLU A 249 -2.13 17.09 -0.25
CA GLU A 249 -0.74 17.40 0.14
C GLU A 249 -0.71 17.92 1.59
N SER A 250 0.44 17.86 2.27
CA SER A 250 0.53 18.36 3.66
C SER A 250 0.33 19.87 3.75
N GLY A 251 0.70 20.62 2.71
CA GLY A 251 0.38 22.04 2.60
C GLY A 251 -1.12 22.36 2.68
N ASP A 252 -2.00 21.42 2.34
CA ASP A 252 -3.45 21.60 2.48
C ASP A 252 -3.94 21.47 3.94
N TRP A 253 -3.13 20.90 4.84
CA TRP A 253 -3.46 20.87 6.27
C TRP A 253 -3.52 22.29 6.86
N TRP A 254 -2.78 23.24 6.28
CA TRP A 254 -2.87 24.66 6.63
C TRP A 254 -4.26 25.25 6.38
N ASP A 255 -4.97 24.69 5.40
CA ASP A 255 -6.30 25.12 5.04
C ASP A 255 -7.37 24.37 5.87
N ALA A 256 -7.03 23.41 6.74
CA ALA A 256 -8.00 22.81 7.66
C ALA A 256 -8.36 23.78 8.80
N SER A 257 -9.64 23.86 9.18
CA SER A 257 -10.11 24.59 10.37
C SER A 257 -10.48 23.67 11.55
N TYR A 258 -10.61 22.36 11.29
CA TYR A 258 -10.64 21.31 12.31
C TYR A 258 -9.87 20.09 11.81
N LEU A 259 -8.92 19.59 12.60
CA LEU A 259 -8.01 18.52 12.18
C LEU A 259 -7.99 17.38 13.20
N MET A 260 -8.27 16.17 12.75
CA MET A 260 -8.16 14.96 13.58
C MET A 260 -7.01 14.08 13.10
N MET A 261 -6.18 13.59 14.01
CA MET A 261 -5.16 12.57 13.75
C MET A 261 -5.63 11.24 14.32
N TRP A 262 -6.13 10.35 13.47
CA TRP A 262 -6.75 9.09 13.87
C TRP A 262 -5.90 7.90 13.43
N GLY A 263 -5.26 7.22 14.39
CA GLY A 263 -4.34 6.12 14.09
C GLY A 263 -3.13 6.55 13.22
N SER A 264 -2.72 7.82 13.32
CA SER A 264 -1.60 8.40 12.55
C SER A 264 -0.67 9.21 13.45
N ASN A 265 0.54 8.69 13.69
CA ASN A 265 1.54 9.35 14.52
C ASN A 265 2.39 10.32 13.68
N VAL A 266 1.81 11.48 13.34
CA VAL A 266 2.37 12.50 12.42
C VAL A 266 3.83 12.91 12.72
N PRO A 267 4.24 13.31 13.93
CA PRO A 267 5.61 13.77 14.17
C PRO A 267 6.67 12.67 13.99
N VAL A 268 6.29 11.39 14.13
CA VAL A 268 7.19 10.25 13.98
C VAL A 268 7.23 9.75 12.54
N THR A 269 6.05 9.56 11.95
CA THR A 269 5.90 8.87 10.66
C THR A 269 5.81 9.81 9.47
N ARG A 270 5.43 11.08 9.70
CA ARG A 270 5.36 12.20 8.74
C ARG A 270 6.23 13.37 9.21
N THR A 271 7.39 13.06 9.82
CA THR A 271 8.31 14.05 10.42
C THR A 271 8.54 15.32 9.57
N PRO A 272 8.88 15.24 8.27
CA PRO A 272 9.14 16.45 7.47
C PRO A 272 7.91 17.34 7.24
N ASP A 273 6.71 16.82 7.45
CA ASP A 273 5.44 17.51 7.20
C ASP A 273 4.73 17.90 8.51
N ALA A 274 5.24 17.47 9.66
CA ALA A 274 4.60 17.69 10.95
C ALA A 274 4.45 19.18 11.32
N HIS A 275 5.29 20.05 10.75
CA HIS A 275 5.21 21.49 11.00
C HIS A 275 3.85 22.06 10.57
N TRP A 276 3.28 21.63 9.45
CA TRP A 276 1.96 22.05 8.98
C TRP A 276 0.87 21.83 10.03
N MET A 277 0.86 20.64 10.65
CA MET A 277 -0.07 20.32 11.73
C MET A 277 0.18 21.18 12.97
N THR A 278 1.43 21.44 13.33
CA THR A 278 1.73 22.26 14.51
C THR A 278 1.46 23.76 14.31
N GLU A 279 1.71 24.27 13.10
CA GLU A 279 1.63 25.69 12.76
C GLU A 279 0.20 26.10 12.47
N VAL A 280 -0.63 25.24 11.85
CA VAL A 280 -2.04 25.56 11.60
C VAL A 280 -2.81 25.81 12.89
N ARG A 281 -2.37 25.24 14.03
CA ARG A 281 -2.93 25.53 15.36
C ARG A 281 -2.81 27.01 15.73
N TYR A 282 -1.76 27.70 15.29
CA TYR A 282 -1.63 29.14 15.50
C TYR A 282 -2.63 29.98 14.69
N ARG A 283 -3.27 29.37 13.68
CA ARG A 283 -4.39 29.92 12.92
C ARG A 283 -5.75 29.67 13.60
N GLY A 284 -5.76 29.01 14.76
CA GLY A 284 -6.97 28.69 15.52
C GLY A 284 -7.58 27.31 15.24
N THR A 285 -6.94 26.49 14.40
CA THR A 285 -7.39 25.13 14.10
C THR A 285 -7.24 24.23 15.31
N LYS A 286 -8.35 23.62 15.75
CA LYS A 286 -8.33 22.61 16.81
C LYS A 286 -7.79 21.29 16.26
N VAL A 287 -6.91 20.65 17.03
CA VAL A 287 -6.32 19.35 16.69
C VAL A 287 -6.75 18.28 17.72
N VAL A 288 -7.26 17.16 17.24
CA VAL A 288 -7.67 16.00 18.08
C VAL A 288 -6.80 14.79 17.74
N SER A 289 -6.30 14.06 18.75
CA SER A 289 -5.59 12.78 18.57
C SER A 289 -6.46 11.61 19.01
N VAL A 290 -6.59 10.58 18.18
CA VAL A 290 -7.25 9.31 18.52
C VAL A 290 -6.23 8.17 18.43
N SER A 291 -5.87 7.62 19.58
CA SER A 291 -4.87 6.56 19.73
C SER A 291 -5.04 5.83 21.08
N PRO A 292 -4.76 4.51 21.15
CA PRO A 292 -4.83 3.76 22.41
C PRO A 292 -3.75 4.16 23.42
N ASP A 293 -2.58 4.56 22.94
CA ASP A 293 -1.47 5.03 23.77
C ASP A 293 -1.36 6.56 23.76
N TYR A 294 -0.60 7.10 24.72
CA TYR A 294 -0.17 8.51 24.67
C TYR A 294 0.97 8.67 23.66
N ALA A 295 0.61 8.60 22.37
CA ALA A 295 1.54 8.66 21.24
C ALA A 295 2.21 10.04 21.09
N ASP A 296 3.32 10.13 20.35
CA ASP A 296 4.08 11.38 20.19
C ASP A 296 3.22 12.52 19.59
N ASN A 297 2.24 12.22 18.72
CA ASN A 297 1.32 13.21 18.15
C ASN A 297 0.39 13.83 19.19
N THR A 298 0.02 13.09 20.23
CA THR A 298 -0.90 13.53 21.29
C THR A 298 -0.36 14.73 22.05
N LYS A 299 0.97 14.86 22.17
CA LYS A 299 1.61 16.04 22.77
C LYS A 299 1.23 17.36 22.05
N PHE A 300 0.93 17.28 20.75
CA PHE A 300 0.62 18.45 19.92
C PHE A 300 -0.88 18.66 19.72
N ALA A 301 -1.72 17.75 20.18
CA ALA A 301 -3.17 17.86 20.08
C ALA A 301 -3.77 18.67 21.25
N ASP A 302 -4.93 19.26 21.01
CA ASP A 302 -5.70 19.99 22.03
C ASP A 302 -6.63 19.02 22.80
N GLU A 303 -6.93 17.85 22.22
CA GLU A 303 -7.71 16.78 22.84
C GLU A 303 -7.12 15.39 22.51
N TRP A 304 -7.17 14.47 23.47
CA TRP A 304 -6.83 13.06 23.28
C TRP A 304 -8.04 12.16 23.55
N MET A 305 -8.37 11.30 22.59
CA MET A 305 -9.38 10.25 22.73
C MET A 305 -8.68 8.88 22.82
N PRO A 306 -8.58 8.28 24.02
CA PRO A 306 -7.84 7.03 24.26
C PRO A 306 -8.63 5.79 23.79
N CYS A 307 -8.94 5.71 22.49
CA CYS A 307 -9.70 4.60 21.93
C CYS A 307 -8.92 3.28 22.02
N ALA A 308 -9.54 2.24 22.60
CA ALA A 308 -8.95 0.91 22.68
C ALA A 308 -8.54 0.39 21.29
N ALA A 309 -7.43 -0.35 21.25
CA ALA A 309 -6.81 -0.78 20.00
C ALA A 309 -7.76 -1.68 19.19
N GLY A 310 -8.08 -1.26 17.96
CA GLY A 310 -8.89 -2.04 17.03
C GLY A 310 -10.40 -1.84 17.19
N THR A 311 -10.83 -0.96 18.09
CA THR A 311 -12.26 -0.66 18.30
C THR A 311 -12.70 0.69 17.72
N ASP A 312 -11.83 1.34 16.95
CA ASP A 312 -12.06 2.64 16.31
C ASP A 312 -13.35 2.69 15.45
N GLY A 313 -13.73 1.55 14.86
CA GLY A 313 -14.98 1.44 14.11
C GLY A 313 -16.21 1.71 14.99
N ALA A 314 -16.22 1.28 16.25
CA ALA A 314 -17.31 1.54 17.18
C ALA A 314 -17.42 3.05 17.51
N LEU A 315 -16.28 3.70 17.77
CA LEU A 315 -16.22 5.14 18.00
C LEU A 315 -16.74 5.92 16.79
N ALA A 316 -16.27 5.58 15.59
CA ALA A 316 -16.69 6.23 14.35
C ALA A 316 -18.19 6.04 14.06
N MET A 317 -18.73 4.84 14.31
CA MET A 317 -20.17 4.59 14.18
C MET A 317 -20.98 5.46 15.15
N ALA A 318 -20.56 5.62 16.40
CA ALA A 318 -21.26 6.48 17.35
C ALA A 318 -21.17 7.97 17.02
N MET A 319 -20.01 8.43 16.54
CA MET A 319 -19.88 9.79 16.02
C MET A 319 -20.81 10.01 14.81
N GLY A 320 -20.90 9.04 13.90
CA GLY A 320 -21.82 9.10 12.77
C GLY A 320 -23.29 9.09 13.20
N HIS A 321 -23.65 8.37 14.26
CA HIS A 321 -25.00 8.41 14.85
C HIS A 321 -25.37 9.82 15.31
N VAL A 322 -24.45 10.53 15.98
CA VAL A 322 -24.64 11.93 16.39
C VAL A 322 -24.77 12.85 15.17
N VAL A 323 -23.90 12.70 14.16
CA VAL A 323 -23.94 13.51 12.94
C VAL A 323 -25.27 13.35 12.20
N LEU A 324 -25.72 12.12 11.99
CA LEU A 324 -26.99 11.83 11.31
C LEU A 324 -28.19 12.32 12.14
N SER A 325 -28.19 12.09 13.45
CA SER A 325 -29.29 12.50 14.34
C SER A 325 -29.46 14.02 14.39
N GLU A 326 -28.38 14.76 14.64
CA GLU A 326 -28.45 16.22 14.81
C GLU A 326 -28.60 16.95 13.48
N PHE A 327 -27.80 16.59 12.48
CA PHE A 327 -27.63 17.42 11.28
C PHE A 327 -28.43 16.93 10.07
N PHE A 328 -28.91 15.67 10.06
CA PHE A 328 -29.73 15.12 8.96
C PHE A 328 -31.19 14.84 9.32
N VAL A 329 -31.51 14.65 10.60
CA VAL A 329 -32.90 14.40 11.05
C VAL A 329 -33.46 15.60 11.81
N LYS A 330 -32.79 16.07 12.87
CA LYS A 330 -33.32 17.17 13.70
C LYS A 330 -33.24 18.53 13.00
N GLN A 331 -32.06 18.91 12.49
CA GLN A 331 -31.84 20.24 11.90
C GLN A 331 -31.93 20.26 10.38
N ARG A 332 -31.49 19.18 9.71
CA ARG A 332 -31.37 19.09 8.23
C ARG A 332 -30.53 20.23 7.65
N VAL A 333 -29.24 20.25 7.94
CA VAL A 333 -28.29 21.27 7.46
C VAL A 333 -28.26 21.31 5.92
N PRO A 334 -28.62 22.45 5.28
CA PRO A 334 -28.71 22.54 3.82
C PRO A 334 -27.42 22.17 3.10
N PHE A 335 -26.26 22.67 3.57
CA PHE A 335 -24.97 22.38 2.96
C PHE A 335 -24.68 20.87 2.89
N PHE A 336 -24.94 20.14 3.97
CA PHE A 336 -24.74 18.69 4.02
C PHE A 336 -25.72 17.94 3.13
N VAL A 337 -27.01 18.29 3.20
CA VAL A 337 -28.06 17.66 2.42
C VAL A 337 -27.81 17.83 0.92
N ASP A 338 -27.47 19.04 0.46
CA ASP A 338 -27.21 19.33 -0.94
C ASP A 338 -25.95 18.61 -1.43
N TYR A 339 -24.91 18.55 -0.60
CA TYR A 339 -23.69 17.84 -0.91
C TYR A 339 -23.94 16.34 -1.12
N VAL A 340 -24.54 15.66 -0.13
CA VAL A 340 -24.73 14.21 -0.21
C VAL A 340 -25.71 13.80 -1.30
N ARG A 341 -26.76 14.60 -1.55
CA ARG A 341 -27.71 14.33 -2.65
C ARG A 341 -27.04 14.27 -4.02
N LYS A 342 -25.96 15.02 -4.21
CA LYS A 342 -25.28 15.14 -5.49
C LYS A 342 -24.10 14.18 -5.63
N PHE A 343 -23.32 14.04 -4.56
CA PHE A 343 -21.98 13.44 -4.63
C PHE A 343 -21.86 12.07 -3.96
N THR A 344 -22.93 11.56 -3.33
CA THR A 344 -22.92 10.23 -2.71
C THR A 344 -24.03 9.33 -3.29
N ASP A 345 -23.99 8.05 -2.96
CA ASP A 345 -25.02 7.08 -3.33
C ASP A 345 -26.25 7.09 -2.40
N LEU A 346 -26.30 7.97 -1.40
CA LEU A 346 -27.40 8.05 -0.43
C LEU A 346 -28.81 8.13 -1.06
N PRO A 347 -29.04 8.84 -2.20
CA PRO A 347 -30.36 8.90 -2.83
C PRO A 347 -30.76 7.68 -3.66
N PHE A 348 -29.83 6.75 -3.93
CA PHE A 348 -30.08 5.64 -4.84
C PHE A 348 -30.98 4.59 -4.20
N LEU A 349 -31.80 3.93 -5.03
CA LEU A 349 -32.78 2.95 -4.60
C LEU A 349 -32.14 1.56 -4.48
N VAL A 350 -32.38 0.93 -3.33
CA VAL A 350 -31.99 -0.47 -3.05
C VAL A 350 -33.26 -1.30 -3.01
N ALA A 351 -33.27 -2.40 -3.77
CA ALA A 351 -34.33 -3.39 -3.71
C ALA A 351 -34.24 -4.17 -2.39
N LEU A 352 -35.38 -4.32 -1.72
CA LEU A 352 -35.53 -5.16 -0.54
C LEU A 352 -35.95 -6.55 -0.98
N GLU A 353 -35.33 -7.57 -0.39
CA GLU A 353 -35.56 -8.98 -0.72
C GLU A 353 -36.12 -9.71 0.50
N GLU A 354 -37.11 -10.57 0.27
CA GLU A 354 -37.58 -11.52 1.28
C GLU A 354 -36.66 -12.75 1.31
N ARG A 355 -36.10 -13.03 2.49
CA ARG A 355 -35.19 -14.15 2.76
C ARG A 355 -35.60 -14.81 4.06
N ASP A 356 -36.00 -16.08 4.00
CA ASP A 356 -36.43 -16.86 5.18
C ASP A 356 -37.49 -16.16 6.03
N GLY A 357 -38.46 -15.50 5.37
CA GLY A 357 -39.55 -14.74 6.03
C GLY A 357 -39.10 -13.42 6.67
N ARG A 358 -37.89 -12.94 6.34
CA ARG A 358 -37.33 -11.65 6.80
C ARG A 358 -37.05 -10.77 5.59
N LEU A 359 -37.27 -9.47 5.72
CA LEU A 359 -36.92 -8.51 4.68
C LEU A 359 -35.47 -8.03 4.91
N VAL A 360 -34.63 -8.07 3.89
CA VAL A 360 -33.21 -7.65 3.96
C VAL A 360 -32.84 -6.73 2.78
N PRO A 361 -31.83 -5.86 2.92
CA PRO A 361 -31.31 -5.08 1.81
C PRO A 361 -30.66 -5.96 0.73
N GLY A 362 -31.05 -5.78 -0.54
CA GLY A 362 -30.58 -6.55 -1.69
C GLY A 362 -29.58 -5.78 -2.57
N LYS A 363 -29.95 -5.53 -3.83
CA LYS A 363 -29.10 -4.89 -4.84
C LYS A 363 -29.55 -3.45 -5.12
N ASN A 364 -28.67 -2.62 -5.68
CA ASN A 364 -29.12 -1.37 -6.29
C ASN A 364 -30.14 -1.69 -7.38
N LEU A 365 -31.27 -0.98 -7.38
CA LEU A 365 -32.22 -1.05 -8.48
C LEU A 365 -31.61 -0.34 -9.70
N THR A 366 -31.65 -0.97 -10.86
CA THR A 366 -31.04 -0.46 -12.09
C THR A 366 -32.06 -0.19 -13.18
N ALA A 367 -31.64 0.51 -14.24
CA ALA A 367 -32.47 0.72 -15.42
C ALA A 367 -32.90 -0.61 -16.07
N ALA A 368 -32.05 -1.64 -16.02
CA ALA A 368 -32.37 -2.96 -16.57
C ALA A 368 -33.52 -3.64 -15.82
N ASP A 369 -33.56 -3.51 -14.49
CA ASP A 369 -34.63 -4.08 -13.65
C ASP A 369 -35.99 -3.44 -13.95
N LEU A 370 -35.99 -2.21 -14.47
CA LEU A 370 -37.20 -1.50 -14.90
C LEU A 370 -37.55 -1.75 -16.38
N GLY A 371 -36.85 -2.67 -17.05
CA GLY A 371 -37.09 -3.03 -18.45
C GLY A 371 -36.58 -2.00 -19.47
N HIS A 372 -35.67 -1.09 -19.07
CA HIS A 372 -35.08 -0.15 -20.02
C HIS A 372 -33.99 -0.82 -20.88
N GLU A 373 -34.12 -0.76 -22.21
CA GLU A 373 -33.20 -1.40 -23.17
C GLU A 373 -32.02 -0.48 -23.60
N THR A 374 -31.55 0.44 -22.75
CA THR A 374 -30.41 1.32 -23.10
C THR A 374 -29.06 0.59 -22.97
N GLU A 375 -28.02 1.05 -23.67
CA GLU A 375 -26.68 0.47 -23.56
C GLU A 375 -26.21 0.42 -22.10
N ASN A 376 -25.66 -0.71 -21.64
CA ASN A 376 -25.19 -0.91 -20.27
C ASN A 376 -26.26 -0.63 -19.17
N ALA A 377 -27.55 -0.87 -19.43
CA ALA A 377 -28.64 -0.59 -18.49
C ALA A 377 -28.45 -1.20 -17.08
N ALA A 378 -27.82 -2.38 -16.99
CA ALA A 378 -27.54 -3.06 -15.72
C ALA A 378 -26.46 -2.36 -14.86
N PHE A 379 -25.78 -1.34 -15.40
CA PHE A 379 -24.79 -0.51 -14.70
C PHE A 379 -25.26 0.93 -14.54
N LYS A 380 -26.58 1.15 -14.62
CA LYS A 380 -27.23 2.45 -14.43
C LYS A 380 -28.23 2.39 -13.26
N PRO A 381 -27.74 2.47 -12.00
CA PRO A 381 -28.62 2.54 -10.84
C PRO A 381 -29.60 3.72 -10.91
N VAL A 382 -30.77 3.57 -10.31
CA VAL A 382 -31.84 4.58 -10.32
C VAL A 382 -32.04 5.26 -8.96
N LEU A 383 -32.62 6.46 -8.98
CA LEU A 383 -33.02 7.21 -7.79
C LEU A 383 -34.43 7.79 -7.95
N LEU A 384 -35.00 8.28 -6.85
CA LEU A 384 -36.29 9.00 -6.86
C LEU A 384 -36.04 10.51 -7.05
N ASP A 385 -36.71 11.12 -8.01
CA ASP A 385 -36.75 12.57 -8.17
C ASP A 385 -37.78 13.17 -7.20
N GLY A 386 -37.33 13.95 -6.24
CA GLY A 386 -38.19 14.63 -5.28
C GLY A 386 -39.00 15.79 -5.87
N ALA A 387 -38.66 16.29 -7.07
CA ALA A 387 -39.42 17.34 -7.73
C ALA A 387 -40.65 16.81 -8.46
N SER A 388 -40.50 15.72 -9.22
CA SER A 388 -41.60 15.08 -9.96
C SER A 388 -42.26 13.90 -9.25
N ASP A 389 -41.64 13.39 -8.18
CA ASP A 389 -42.01 12.13 -7.50
C ASP A 389 -41.97 10.89 -8.44
N THR A 390 -41.03 10.88 -9.38
CA THR A 390 -40.83 9.78 -10.34
C THR A 390 -39.41 9.19 -10.27
N VAL A 391 -39.24 7.97 -10.79
CA VAL A 391 -37.92 7.31 -10.81
C VAL A 391 -37.11 7.77 -12.02
N ALA A 392 -35.83 8.06 -11.79
CA ALA A 392 -34.92 8.58 -12.81
C ALA A 392 -33.58 7.84 -12.83
N VAL A 393 -32.95 7.78 -14.01
CA VAL A 393 -31.56 7.35 -14.19
C VAL A 393 -30.68 8.61 -14.24
N PRO A 394 -29.93 8.94 -13.19
CA PRO A 394 -29.03 10.09 -13.22
C PRO A 394 -27.83 9.83 -14.14
N HIS A 395 -27.31 10.88 -14.77
CA HIS A 395 -26.02 10.85 -15.47
C HIS A 395 -24.88 10.41 -14.53
N GLY A 396 -23.77 9.91 -15.09
CA GLY A 396 -22.50 9.69 -14.36
C GLY A 396 -22.23 8.28 -13.84
N SER A 397 -23.23 7.39 -13.77
CA SER A 397 -23.00 5.98 -13.40
C SER A 397 -22.05 5.27 -14.38
N LEU A 398 -21.49 4.13 -13.95
CA LEU A 398 -20.53 3.36 -14.74
C LEU A 398 -21.06 3.02 -16.13
N GLY A 399 -22.37 2.75 -16.26
CA GLY A 399 -23.01 2.47 -17.54
C GLY A 399 -22.94 3.60 -18.57
N PHE A 400 -22.59 4.84 -18.18
CA PHE A 400 -22.30 5.94 -19.10
C PHE A 400 -20.80 6.14 -19.38
N ARG A 401 -19.91 5.46 -18.64
CA ARG A 401 -18.46 5.64 -18.78
C ARG A 401 -17.91 5.03 -20.06
N PHE A 402 -18.48 3.90 -20.47
CA PHE A 402 -18.09 3.15 -21.66
C PHE A 402 -19.27 3.07 -22.65
N GLY A 403 -18.97 2.77 -23.91
CA GLY A 403 -19.97 2.75 -24.98
C GLY A 403 -20.25 4.14 -25.58
N ASP A 404 -21.05 4.18 -26.64
CA ASP A 404 -21.34 5.41 -27.37
C ASP A 404 -22.50 6.20 -26.74
N ASP A 405 -23.48 5.53 -26.12
CA ASP A 405 -24.64 6.18 -25.48
C ASP A 405 -24.24 7.06 -24.30
N GLY A 406 -23.07 6.80 -23.73
CA GLY A 406 -22.50 7.48 -22.57
C GLY A 406 -21.67 8.73 -22.89
N ILE A 407 -21.35 8.99 -24.15
CA ILE A 407 -20.63 10.21 -24.56
C ILE A 407 -21.43 11.43 -24.09
N THR A 408 -20.74 12.40 -23.46
CA THR A 408 -21.29 13.57 -22.76
C THR A 408 -22.25 13.31 -21.59
N LYS A 409 -22.47 12.06 -21.17
CA LYS A 409 -23.39 11.71 -20.05
C LYS A 409 -22.68 11.15 -18.83
N TRP A 410 -21.37 10.93 -18.90
CA TRP A 410 -20.59 10.55 -17.73
C TRP A 410 -20.17 11.79 -16.92
N ASN A 411 -21.13 12.45 -16.30
CA ASN A 411 -20.94 13.63 -15.44
C ASN A 411 -21.92 13.64 -14.25
N LEU A 412 -21.65 14.49 -13.26
CA LEU A 412 -22.47 14.68 -12.06
C LEU A 412 -23.44 15.87 -12.18
N GLU A 413 -23.81 16.26 -13.41
CA GLU A 413 -24.88 17.23 -13.60
C GLU A 413 -26.24 16.58 -13.33
N LEU A 414 -27.09 17.29 -12.60
CA LEU A 414 -28.45 16.85 -12.29
C LEU A 414 -29.51 17.53 -13.17
N GLY A 415 -29.21 18.69 -13.77
CA GLY A 415 -30.21 19.49 -14.46
C GLY A 415 -31.36 19.86 -13.51
N ASP A 416 -32.59 19.53 -13.91
CA ASP A 416 -33.81 19.74 -13.12
C ASP A 416 -34.07 18.64 -12.07
N LEU A 417 -33.27 17.57 -12.07
CA LEU A 417 -33.43 16.45 -11.14
C LEU A 417 -33.10 16.89 -9.71
N VAL A 418 -33.99 16.58 -8.76
CA VAL A 418 -33.76 16.82 -7.33
C VAL A 418 -33.77 15.48 -6.59
N PRO A 419 -32.63 14.79 -6.47
CA PRO A 419 -32.56 13.49 -5.80
C PRO A 419 -33.17 13.51 -4.39
N ALA A 420 -34.19 12.68 -4.18
CA ALA A 420 -34.80 12.48 -2.86
C ALA A 420 -33.90 11.59 -2.00
N LEU A 421 -33.62 12.04 -0.77
CA LEU A 421 -32.87 11.23 0.20
C LEU A 421 -33.73 10.17 0.88
N THR A 422 -35.04 10.21 0.78
CA THR A 422 -35.89 9.21 1.42
C THR A 422 -37.10 8.95 0.55
N VAL A 423 -37.59 7.73 0.57
CA VAL A 423 -38.87 7.38 -0.05
C VAL A 423 -40.07 7.72 0.83
N SER A 424 -39.83 8.22 2.05
CA SER A 424 -40.90 8.57 3.00
C SER A 424 -41.82 9.67 2.45
N THR A 425 -43.12 9.40 2.50
CA THR A 425 -44.22 10.33 2.22
C THR A 425 -45.19 10.36 3.40
N GLU A 426 -46.03 11.38 3.49
CA GLU A 426 -47.11 11.42 4.50
C GLU A 426 -48.06 10.22 4.31
N GLY A 427 -48.24 9.40 5.35
CA GLY A 427 -49.02 8.15 5.27
C GLY A 427 -48.41 7.03 4.42
N GLY A 428 -47.12 7.13 4.07
CA GLY A 428 -46.40 6.12 3.26
C GLY A 428 -46.21 4.77 3.95
N GLU A 429 -45.96 3.73 3.15
CA GLU A 429 -45.69 2.37 3.62
C GLU A 429 -44.33 2.30 4.34
N THR A 430 -44.26 1.47 5.37
CA THR A 430 -43.03 1.18 6.12
C THR A 430 -42.88 -0.33 6.28
N ALA A 431 -41.64 -0.82 6.33
CA ALA A 431 -41.36 -2.23 6.57
C ALA A 431 -40.28 -2.41 7.65
N GLU A 432 -40.35 -3.52 8.38
CA GLU A 432 -39.24 -3.99 9.22
C GLU A 432 -38.23 -4.73 8.35
N ILE A 433 -36.97 -4.33 8.45
CA ILE A 433 -35.83 -4.99 7.82
C ILE A 433 -34.89 -5.56 8.88
N ILE A 434 -34.14 -6.59 8.49
CA ILE A 434 -33.12 -7.21 9.33
C ILE A 434 -31.74 -6.81 8.82
N LEU A 435 -30.92 -6.27 9.72
CA LEU A 435 -29.54 -5.84 9.47
C LEU A 435 -28.56 -6.64 10.33
N PRO A 436 -27.31 -6.86 9.88
CA PRO A 436 -26.30 -7.53 10.68
C PRO A 436 -25.69 -6.60 11.74
N ARG A 437 -25.24 -7.19 12.85
CA ARG A 437 -24.37 -6.58 13.87
C ARG A 437 -23.31 -7.59 14.32
N PHE A 438 -22.15 -7.12 14.78
CA PHE A 438 -21.00 -7.98 15.12
C PHE A 438 -20.32 -7.59 16.44
N ASP A 439 -20.99 -6.80 17.27
CA ASP A 439 -20.48 -6.26 18.54
C ASP A 439 -20.58 -7.26 19.72
N THR A 440 -20.68 -8.55 19.43
CA THR A 440 -20.59 -9.63 20.41
C THR A 440 -19.14 -9.78 20.88
N LEU A 441 -18.93 -10.31 22.09
CA LEU A 441 -17.59 -10.40 22.69
C LEU A 441 -16.62 -11.31 21.92
N ASP A 442 -17.13 -12.38 21.30
CA ASP A 442 -16.41 -13.36 20.48
C ASP A 442 -16.51 -13.07 18.96
N GLY A 443 -17.11 -11.93 18.60
CA GLY A 443 -17.21 -11.39 17.25
C GLY A 443 -18.13 -12.16 16.29
N HIS A 444 -18.98 -13.07 16.79
CA HIS A 444 -20.00 -13.70 15.94
C HIS A 444 -21.10 -12.70 15.55
N GLY A 445 -21.70 -12.91 14.38
CA GLY A 445 -22.76 -12.02 13.90
C GLY A 445 -24.11 -12.29 14.56
N GLU A 446 -24.79 -11.24 14.96
CA GLU A 446 -26.20 -11.21 15.35
C GLU A 446 -27.00 -10.29 14.42
N THR A 447 -28.31 -10.18 14.66
CA THR A 447 -29.21 -9.37 13.84
C THR A 447 -29.85 -8.22 14.61
N LEU A 448 -30.16 -7.14 13.90
CA LEU A 448 -30.96 -6.00 14.35
C LEU A 448 -32.23 -5.89 13.52
N THR A 449 -33.36 -5.65 14.18
CA THR A 449 -34.62 -5.31 13.52
C THR A 449 -34.80 -3.79 13.51
N ARG A 450 -34.97 -3.20 12.34
CA ARG A 450 -35.14 -1.75 12.15
C ARG A 450 -36.23 -1.46 11.12
N GLY A 451 -37.00 -0.41 11.33
CA GLY A 451 -37.98 0.06 10.36
C GLY A 451 -37.37 0.99 9.31
N VAL A 452 -37.81 0.86 8.05
CA VAL A 452 -37.52 1.83 6.98
C VAL A 452 -38.80 2.21 6.24
N PRO A 453 -38.92 3.45 5.73
CA PRO A 453 -39.95 3.76 4.75
C PRO A 453 -39.66 2.98 3.47
N VAL A 454 -40.72 2.51 2.81
CA VAL A 454 -40.62 1.72 1.58
C VAL A 454 -41.55 2.27 0.51
N ARG A 455 -41.21 1.99 -0.75
CA ARG A 455 -42.04 2.31 -1.91
C ARG A 455 -42.01 1.16 -2.90
N ARG A 456 -43.09 0.98 -3.66
CA ARG A 456 -43.10 0.06 -4.80
C ARG A 456 -42.73 0.79 -6.08
N VAL A 457 -41.73 0.26 -6.79
CA VAL A 457 -41.29 0.73 -8.11
C VAL A 457 -41.26 -0.48 -9.03
N GLY A 458 -42.17 -0.50 -10.02
CA GLY A 458 -42.44 -1.72 -10.78
C GLY A 458 -42.87 -2.85 -9.84
N GLU A 459 -42.19 -3.99 -9.91
CA GLU A 459 -42.45 -5.15 -9.05
C GLU A 459 -41.60 -5.12 -7.75
N HIS A 460 -40.69 -4.17 -7.61
CA HIS A 460 -39.72 -4.13 -6.52
C HIS A 460 -40.20 -3.28 -5.34
N LEU A 461 -40.04 -3.81 -4.12
CA LEU A 461 -40.13 -3.03 -2.90
C LEU A 461 -38.75 -2.40 -2.64
N VAL A 462 -38.69 -1.08 -2.51
CA VAL A 462 -37.43 -0.34 -2.43
C VAL A 462 -37.39 0.64 -1.26
N CYS A 463 -36.19 0.97 -0.82
CA CYS A 463 -35.89 2.14 0.00
C CYS A 463 -34.62 2.83 -0.51
N THR A 464 -34.24 3.98 0.03
CA THR A 464 -32.97 4.63 -0.33
C THR A 464 -31.81 4.09 0.52
N VAL A 465 -30.57 4.23 0.03
CA VAL A 465 -29.36 3.99 0.83
C VAL A 465 -29.35 4.86 2.11
N PHE A 466 -29.84 6.10 2.05
CA PHE A 466 -29.97 6.96 3.23
C PHE A 466 -30.94 6.40 4.29
N ASP A 467 -32.07 5.84 3.87
CA ASP A 467 -33.01 5.19 4.79
C ASP A 467 -32.35 3.99 5.50
N LEU A 468 -31.56 3.21 4.77
CA LEU A 468 -30.77 2.11 5.32
C LEU A 468 -29.65 2.60 6.25
N MET A 469 -28.97 3.70 5.91
CA MET A 469 -27.96 4.32 6.77
C MET A 469 -28.54 4.77 8.11
N LEU A 470 -29.71 5.44 8.12
CA LEU A 470 -30.36 5.84 9.36
C LEU A 470 -30.78 4.61 10.20
N ALA A 471 -31.27 3.55 9.57
CA ALA A 471 -31.58 2.29 10.25
C ALA A 471 -30.32 1.63 10.85
N GLN A 472 -29.24 1.49 10.07
CA GLN A 472 -27.98 0.91 10.50
C GLN A 472 -27.40 1.67 11.70
N TYR A 473 -27.37 2.99 11.66
CA TYR A 473 -26.85 3.83 12.74
C TYR A 473 -27.83 3.99 13.92
N GLY A 474 -29.03 3.41 13.87
CA GLY A 474 -30.02 3.52 14.95
C GLY A 474 -30.61 4.92 15.12
N VAL A 475 -30.72 5.71 14.05
CA VAL A 475 -31.30 7.05 14.10
C VAL A 475 -32.82 6.98 13.95
N ALA A 476 -33.52 7.07 15.10
CA ALA A 476 -34.96 6.94 15.16
C ALA A 476 -35.70 8.05 14.40
N ARG A 477 -36.77 7.67 13.69
CA ARG A 477 -37.73 8.58 13.06
C ARG A 477 -39.16 8.24 13.51
N PRO A 478 -40.04 9.22 13.75
CA PRO A 478 -41.40 8.96 14.22
C PRO A 478 -42.16 8.00 13.29
N GLY A 479 -42.84 7.01 13.88
CA GLY A 479 -43.74 6.10 13.16
C GLY A 479 -43.08 4.92 12.45
N LEU A 480 -41.76 4.76 12.51
CA LEU A 480 -41.09 3.57 11.96
C LEU A 480 -41.14 2.39 12.95
N PRO A 481 -41.39 1.15 12.49
CA PRO A 481 -41.40 -0.04 13.33
C PRO A 481 -39.98 -0.49 13.73
N GLY A 482 -39.85 -1.59 14.47
CA GLY A 482 -38.58 -2.15 14.94
C GLY A 482 -38.04 -1.56 16.25
N ASP A 483 -36.84 -1.98 16.62
CA ASP A 483 -36.17 -1.59 17.86
C ASP A 483 -35.34 -0.32 17.66
N TRP A 484 -35.43 0.67 18.54
CA TRP A 484 -34.72 1.95 18.39
C TRP A 484 -34.08 2.42 19.70
N PRO A 485 -32.93 3.13 19.64
CA PRO A 485 -32.34 3.79 20.80
C PRO A 485 -33.29 4.77 21.46
N THR A 486 -33.31 4.74 22.80
CA THR A 486 -34.04 5.73 23.61
C THR A 486 -33.33 7.10 23.67
N GLY A 487 -32.04 7.14 23.34
CA GLY A 487 -31.21 8.34 23.26
C GLY A 487 -29.72 8.00 23.25
N TYR A 488 -28.85 9.02 23.38
CA TYR A 488 -27.40 8.81 23.36
C TYR A 488 -26.86 8.00 24.56
N GLU A 489 -27.59 7.99 25.67
CA GLU A 489 -27.24 7.27 26.91
C GLU A 489 -27.65 5.78 26.89
N ASP A 490 -28.28 5.31 25.80
CA ASP A 490 -28.76 3.94 25.68
C ASP A 490 -27.63 2.96 25.32
N HIS A 491 -27.02 2.33 26.33
CA HIS A 491 -25.95 1.36 26.17
C HIS A 491 -26.39 0.03 25.52
N THR A 492 -27.70 -0.25 25.46
CA THR A 492 -28.22 -1.53 24.96
C THR A 492 -28.36 -1.57 23.45
N GLN A 493 -28.35 -0.39 22.80
CA GLN A 493 -28.54 -0.27 21.38
C GLN A 493 -27.20 0.04 20.68
N PRO A 494 -26.83 -0.71 19.62
CA PRO A 494 -25.60 -0.45 18.90
C PRO A 494 -25.49 0.97 18.35
N TYR A 495 -24.25 1.45 18.31
CA TYR A 495 -23.84 2.72 17.74
C TYR A 495 -24.33 3.98 18.45
N THR A 496 -24.88 3.87 19.67
CA THR A 496 -25.05 5.05 20.52
C THR A 496 -23.71 5.46 21.15
N PRO A 497 -23.55 6.73 21.58
CA PRO A 497 -22.40 7.16 22.35
C PRO A 497 -22.14 6.35 23.63
N ALA A 498 -23.17 5.94 24.38
CA ALA A 498 -23.02 5.11 25.58
C ALA A 498 -22.65 3.66 25.25
N TRP A 499 -23.15 3.10 24.15
CA TRP A 499 -22.76 1.77 23.68
C TRP A 499 -21.25 1.71 23.38
N GLN A 500 -20.73 2.67 22.60
CA GLN A 500 -19.31 2.63 22.22
C GLN A 500 -18.38 2.81 23.41
N GLU A 501 -18.79 3.55 24.46
CA GLU A 501 -17.95 3.78 25.64
C GLU A 501 -17.53 2.46 26.30
N SER A 502 -18.44 1.48 26.34
CA SER A 502 -18.16 0.14 26.88
C SER A 502 -17.17 -0.68 26.05
N ILE A 503 -17.01 -0.34 24.76
CA ILE A 503 -16.16 -1.06 23.79
C ILE A 503 -14.81 -0.36 23.63
N THR A 504 -14.80 0.97 23.61
CA THR A 504 -13.63 1.78 23.24
C THR A 504 -12.92 2.38 24.45
N GLY A 505 -13.62 2.53 25.58
CA GLY A 505 -13.15 3.29 26.74
C GLY A 505 -13.19 4.81 26.56
N VAL A 506 -13.64 5.32 25.41
CA VAL A 506 -13.81 6.77 25.17
C VAL A 506 -15.15 7.21 25.74
N ALA A 507 -15.15 8.24 26.58
CA ALA A 507 -16.37 8.74 27.20
C ALA A 507 -17.42 9.18 26.15
N ALA A 508 -18.67 8.78 26.34
CA ALA A 508 -19.80 9.11 25.48
C ALA A 508 -19.93 10.62 25.28
N SER A 509 -19.77 11.40 26.35
CA SER A 509 -19.78 12.87 26.31
C SER A 509 -18.68 13.46 25.42
N GLN A 510 -17.49 12.84 25.40
CA GLN A 510 -16.38 13.26 24.54
C GLN A 510 -16.70 12.94 23.07
N ALA A 511 -17.21 11.74 22.79
CA ALA A 511 -17.62 11.34 21.43
C ALA A 511 -18.70 12.27 20.87
N ILE A 512 -19.74 12.60 21.66
CA ILE A 512 -20.80 13.55 21.27
C ILE A 512 -20.23 14.92 20.96
N ARG A 513 -19.39 15.45 21.85
CA ARG A 513 -18.79 16.79 21.69
C ARG A 513 -17.94 16.86 20.43
N ILE A 514 -17.01 15.93 20.23
CA ILE A 514 -16.10 15.95 19.09
C ILE A 514 -16.85 15.74 17.77
N ALA A 515 -17.84 14.85 17.72
CA ALA A 515 -18.68 14.69 16.52
C ALA A 515 -19.46 15.98 16.18
N THR A 516 -20.02 16.64 17.19
CA THR A 516 -20.77 17.88 17.02
C THR A 516 -19.87 19.04 16.59
N GLU A 517 -18.70 19.20 17.20
CA GLU A 517 -17.72 20.22 16.84
C GLU A 517 -17.20 20.01 15.41
N PHE A 518 -16.87 18.77 15.03
CA PHE A 518 -16.37 18.43 13.71
C PHE A 518 -17.39 18.78 12.61
N ALA A 519 -18.66 18.42 12.83
CA ALA A 519 -19.75 18.74 11.91
C ALA A 519 -20.03 20.25 11.87
N ARG A 520 -20.16 20.94 13.02
CA ARG A 520 -20.38 22.39 13.03
C ARG A 520 -19.26 23.16 12.34
N ASN A 521 -18.00 22.78 12.56
CA ASN A 521 -16.89 23.38 11.83
C ASN A 521 -17.05 23.18 10.32
N ALA A 522 -17.42 21.98 9.86
CA ALA A 522 -17.63 21.73 8.44
C ALA A 522 -18.76 22.57 7.86
N GLU A 523 -19.87 22.75 8.59
CA GLU A 523 -20.97 23.64 8.20
C GLU A 523 -20.51 25.09 8.08
N GLU A 524 -19.87 25.63 9.12
CA GLU A 524 -19.47 27.04 9.19
C GLU A 524 -18.35 27.40 8.20
N SER A 525 -17.48 26.44 7.89
CA SER A 525 -16.30 26.64 7.03
C SER A 525 -16.49 26.20 5.57
N GLY A 526 -17.63 25.58 5.23
CA GLY A 526 -17.87 25.02 3.90
C GLY A 526 -17.10 23.73 3.61
N GLY A 527 -16.86 22.90 4.63
CA GLY A 527 -16.27 21.57 4.52
C GLY A 527 -14.80 21.46 4.97
N ARG A 528 -14.24 22.44 5.68
CA ARG A 528 -12.81 22.46 6.07
C ARG A 528 -12.52 21.66 7.35
N SER A 529 -13.11 20.47 7.45
CA SER A 529 -12.86 19.48 8.51
C SER A 529 -12.11 18.30 7.92
N MET A 530 -10.92 18.00 8.44
CA MET A 530 -10.02 16.97 7.89
C MET A 530 -9.69 15.88 8.91
N ILE A 531 -9.60 14.64 8.45
CA ILE A 531 -9.14 13.50 9.25
C ILE A 531 -7.88 12.90 8.61
N ILE A 532 -6.75 13.03 9.30
CA ILE A 532 -5.49 12.35 9.01
C ILE A 532 -5.55 10.91 9.53
N MET A 533 -5.50 9.94 8.62
CA MET A 533 -5.56 8.51 8.94
C MET A 533 -4.24 7.80 8.62
N GLY A 534 -4.01 6.63 9.21
CA GLY A 534 -2.79 5.87 8.93
C GLY A 534 -2.87 4.39 9.33
N ALA A 535 -1.69 3.76 9.38
CA ALA A 535 -1.51 2.35 9.67
C ALA A 535 -2.02 1.92 11.07
N GLY A 536 -2.32 2.84 11.98
CA GLY A 536 -2.91 2.53 13.29
C GLY A 536 -4.28 1.86 13.19
N ILE A 537 -5.04 2.21 12.15
CA ILE A 537 -6.37 1.65 11.86
C ILE A 537 -6.44 0.89 10.52
N CYS A 538 -5.46 1.07 9.61
CA CYS A 538 -5.47 0.40 8.30
C CYS A 538 -5.06 -1.07 8.37
N GLN A 539 -4.15 -1.42 9.28
CA GLN A 539 -3.48 -2.74 9.29
C GLN A 539 -4.19 -3.80 10.17
N TRP A 540 -5.46 -3.56 10.48
CA TRP A 540 -6.37 -4.53 11.11
C TRP A 540 -7.10 -5.33 10.04
N PHE A 541 -7.51 -6.56 10.34
CA PHE A 541 -8.25 -7.42 9.41
C PHE A 541 -9.54 -6.75 8.92
N HIS A 542 -10.22 -6.03 9.81
CA HIS A 542 -11.42 -5.23 9.50
C HIS A 542 -11.12 -3.75 9.25
N GLY A 543 -9.89 -3.41 8.82
CA GLY A 543 -9.47 -2.03 8.56
C GLY A 543 -10.29 -1.33 7.47
N ASP A 544 -10.80 -2.07 6.48
CA ASP A 544 -11.73 -1.58 5.46
C ASP A 544 -13.08 -1.12 6.04
N ALA A 545 -13.68 -1.94 6.93
CA ALA A 545 -14.92 -1.58 7.63
C ALA A 545 -14.71 -0.38 8.57
N THR A 546 -13.60 -0.36 9.32
CA THR A 546 -13.21 0.79 10.16
C THR A 546 -13.03 2.06 9.34
N TYR A 547 -12.30 1.99 8.21
CA TYR A 547 -12.10 3.14 7.33
C TYR A 547 -13.42 3.66 6.78
N ARG A 548 -14.36 2.79 6.37
CA ARG A 548 -15.68 3.23 5.88
C ARG A 548 -16.50 3.93 6.98
N ALA A 549 -16.43 3.46 8.22
CA ALA A 549 -17.07 4.13 9.35
C ALA A 549 -16.49 5.54 9.61
N VAL A 550 -15.16 5.71 9.51
CA VAL A 550 -14.51 7.03 9.66
C VAL A 550 -14.77 7.94 8.45
N LEU A 551 -14.67 7.40 7.23
CA LEU A 551 -14.95 8.11 5.99
C LEU A 551 -16.38 8.66 5.97
N ALA A 552 -17.34 7.93 6.53
CA ALA A 552 -18.72 8.42 6.64
C ALA A 552 -18.81 9.82 7.26
N LEU A 553 -17.95 10.15 8.24
CA LEU A 553 -17.94 11.47 8.87
C LEU A 553 -17.60 12.58 7.86
N VAL A 554 -16.54 12.42 7.07
CA VAL A 554 -16.11 13.43 6.07
C VAL A 554 -17.02 13.50 4.85
N LEU A 555 -17.68 12.39 4.50
CA LEU A 555 -18.67 12.34 3.43
C LEU A 555 -19.97 13.04 3.82
N LEU A 556 -20.51 12.75 5.01
CA LEU A 556 -21.74 13.33 5.52
C LEU A 556 -21.63 14.83 5.79
N THR A 557 -20.43 15.32 6.11
CA THR A 557 -20.18 16.73 6.43
C THR A 557 -19.74 17.57 5.23
N GLY A 558 -19.76 17.01 4.02
CA GLY A 558 -19.40 17.73 2.80
C GLY A 558 -17.94 18.16 2.72
N ALA A 559 -17.05 17.48 3.44
CA ALA A 559 -15.65 17.85 3.55
C ALA A 559 -14.77 17.32 2.40
N MET A 560 -15.19 16.24 1.74
CA MET A 560 -14.42 15.65 0.64
C MET A 560 -14.38 16.56 -0.60
N GLY A 561 -13.22 16.66 -1.26
CA GLY A 561 -13.02 17.49 -2.45
C GLY A 561 -12.79 18.98 -2.20
N ARG A 562 -12.69 19.40 -0.93
CA ARG A 562 -12.45 20.79 -0.51
C ARG A 562 -11.04 20.94 0.07
N ASN A 563 -10.35 22.04 -0.24
CA ASN A 563 -9.10 22.38 0.44
C ASN A 563 -9.34 22.52 1.95
N GLY A 564 -8.46 21.90 2.75
CA GLY A 564 -8.60 21.85 4.20
C GLY A 564 -9.64 20.87 4.73
N GLY A 565 -10.23 20.05 3.85
CA GLY A 565 -11.29 19.11 4.18
C GLY A 565 -10.98 17.70 3.71
N GLY A 566 -11.71 16.74 4.28
CA GLY A 566 -11.76 15.38 3.75
C GLY A 566 -10.80 14.41 4.44
N TRP A 567 -10.45 13.36 3.71
CA TRP A 567 -9.68 12.25 4.22
C TRP A 567 -8.21 12.36 3.78
N ALA A 568 -7.31 12.25 4.75
CA ALA A 568 -5.88 12.38 4.56
C ALA A 568 -5.17 11.11 5.06
N HIS A 569 -5.21 10.04 4.26
CA HIS A 569 -4.50 8.80 4.59
C HIS A 569 -3.04 8.85 4.20
N TYR A 570 -2.16 8.57 5.16
CA TYR A 570 -0.73 8.50 4.91
C TYR A 570 -0.11 7.24 5.51
N VAL A 571 0.59 6.50 4.65
CA VAL A 571 1.22 5.20 4.92
C VAL A 571 2.61 5.18 4.29
N GLY A 572 2.87 4.33 3.29
CA GLY A 572 3.99 4.41 2.36
C GLY A 572 3.81 5.47 1.24
N GLN A 573 4.90 5.72 0.51
CA GLN A 573 5.05 6.72 -0.54
C GLN A 573 4.49 6.21 -1.87
N GLU A 574 3.19 5.96 -1.95
CA GLU A 574 2.57 5.31 -3.11
C GLU A 574 2.55 6.20 -4.36
N LYS A 575 2.36 7.52 -4.18
CA LYS A 575 2.01 8.44 -5.28
C LYS A 575 3.19 8.78 -6.18
N CYS A 576 3.37 7.93 -7.20
CA CYS A 576 4.28 8.14 -8.32
C CYS A 576 3.65 9.13 -9.31
N ARG A 577 3.90 10.42 -9.14
CA ARG A 577 3.19 11.48 -9.89
C ARG A 577 3.23 11.31 -11.42
N PRO A 578 4.38 11.06 -12.08
CA PRO A 578 4.45 10.75 -13.51
C PRO A 578 4.10 9.28 -13.81
N VAL A 579 2.90 8.86 -13.39
CA VAL A 579 2.51 7.44 -13.36
C VAL A 579 2.37 6.85 -14.77
N THR A 580 1.87 7.61 -15.74
CA THR A 580 1.64 7.11 -17.11
C THR A 580 2.97 6.77 -17.79
N GLY A 581 3.94 7.68 -17.72
CA GLY A 581 5.28 7.45 -18.27
C GLY A 581 6.03 6.34 -17.53
N TRP A 582 5.96 6.33 -16.19
CA TRP A 582 6.60 5.30 -15.38
C TRP A 582 6.02 3.90 -15.65
N SER A 583 4.69 3.75 -15.61
CA SER A 583 4.03 2.45 -15.79
C SER A 583 4.30 1.85 -17.16
N ALA A 584 4.33 2.68 -18.21
CA ALA A 584 4.66 2.25 -19.57
C ALA A 584 6.03 1.56 -19.65
N LEU A 585 7.04 2.15 -19.02
CA LEU A 585 8.41 1.64 -19.04
C LEU A 585 8.62 0.49 -18.05
N ALA A 586 8.14 0.63 -16.81
CA ALA A 586 8.31 -0.35 -15.75
C ALA A 586 7.60 -1.67 -16.04
N MET A 587 6.48 -1.64 -16.76
CA MET A 587 5.71 -2.82 -17.12
C MET A 587 6.08 -3.37 -18.52
N GLY A 588 7.01 -2.73 -19.24
CA GLY A 588 7.37 -3.14 -20.60
C GLY A 588 6.24 -2.99 -21.63
N THR A 589 5.20 -2.20 -21.33
CA THR A 589 3.99 -2.09 -22.15
C THR A 589 4.15 -1.20 -23.38
N ASP A 590 5.31 -0.57 -23.52
CA ASP A 590 5.80 0.00 -24.77
C ASP A 590 6.20 -1.07 -25.80
N TRP A 591 6.50 -2.31 -25.36
CA TRP A 591 6.86 -3.44 -26.24
C TRP A 591 5.82 -4.56 -26.28
N SER A 592 5.26 -4.94 -25.13
CA SER A 592 4.36 -6.09 -25.00
C SER A 592 3.22 -5.80 -24.02
N ARG A 593 1.99 -6.16 -24.36
CA ARG A 593 0.81 -6.02 -23.49
C ARG A 593 0.01 -7.33 -23.50
N PRO A 594 -0.57 -7.78 -22.36
CA PRO A 594 -0.47 -7.20 -21.01
C PRO A 594 0.78 -7.68 -20.22
N PRO A 595 1.13 -6.98 -19.13
CA PRO A 595 2.08 -7.48 -18.11
C PRO A 595 1.47 -8.60 -17.23
N ARG A 596 2.28 -9.26 -16.40
CA ARG A 596 1.83 -10.23 -15.38
C ARG A 596 2.01 -9.67 -13.96
N GLN A 597 0.89 -9.25 -13.38
CA GLN A 597 0.84 -8.60 -12.07
C GLN A 597 -0.11 -9.33 -11.13
N VAL A 598 0.27 -9.49 -9.85
CA VAL A 598 -0.50 -10.24 -8.84
C VAL A 598 -0.54 -9.53 -7.49
N PRO A 599 -1.68 -9.54 -6.77
CA PRO A 599 -1.70 -9.13 -5.37
C PRO A 599 -0.67 -9.89 -4.54
N GLY A 600 0.23 -9.17 -3.87
CA GLY A 600 1.34 -9.77 -3.13
C GLY A 600 0.85 -10.63 -1.97
N THR A 601 -0.21 -10.22 -1.28
CA THR A 601 -0.76 -10.98 -0.16
C THR A 601 -1.25 -12.37 -0.56
N SER A 602 -2.03 -12.50 -1.63
CA SER A 602 -2.50 -13.82 -2.09
C SER A 602 -1.34 -14.65 -2.61
N TYR A 603 -0.40 -14.05 -3.33
CA TYR A 603 0.79 -14.72 -3.82
C TYR A 603 1.64 -15.33 -2.69
N TRP A 604 1.92 -14.55 -1.64
CA TRP A 604 2.72 -15.04 -0.51
C TRP A 604 1.94 -16.00 0.39
N TYR A 605 0.63 -15.79 0.60
CA TYR A 605 -0.22 -16.70 1.36
C TYR A 605 -0.19 -18.12 0.78
N VAL A 606 -0.24 -18.24 -0.55
CA VAL A 606 -0.18 -19.51 -1.26
C VAL A 606 1.23 -20.08 -1.29
N HIS A 607 2.23 -19.32 -1.77
CA HIS A 607 3.57 -19.86 -2.05
C HIS A 607 4.46 -20.01 -0.81
N THR A 608 3.98 -19.57 0.35
CA THR A 608 4.61 -19.86 1.66
C THR A 608 3.79 -20.82 2.51
N ASP A 609 2.78 -21.46 1.92
CA ASP A 609 1.91 -22.49 2.53
C ASP A 609 1.17 -22.06 3.80
N GLN A 610 1.05 -20.76 4.05
CA GLN A 610 0.34 -20.24 5.23
C GLN A 610 -1.13 -20.68 5.26
N TRP A 611 -1.72 -20.93 4.10
CA TRP A 611 -3.06 -21.49 3.93
C TRP A 611 -3.23 -22.88 4.52
N ARG A 612 -2.15 -23.67 4.66
CA ARG A 612 -2.19 -25.00 5.28
C ARG A 612 -2.31 -24.94 6.80
N TYR A 613 -2.33 -23.73 7.38
CA TYR A 613 -2.32 -23.49 8.82
C TYR A 613 -3.49 -22.60 9.28
N ASP A 614 -4.48 -22.36 8.41
CA ASP A 614 -5.71 -21.65 8.77
C ASP A 614 -6.50 -22.46 9.80
N GLY A 615 -6.93 -21.81 10.88
CA GLY A 615 -7.71 -22.45 11.95
C GLY A 615 -9.23 -22.42 11.73
N TYR A 616 -9.72 -21.79 10.66
CA TYR A 616 -11.13 -21.52 10.44
C TYR A 616 -11.54 -21.64 8.96
N ARG A 617 -12.84 -21.81 8.71
CA ARG A 617 -13.46 -21.75 7.37
C ARG A 617 -14.01 -20.35 7.08
N ALA A 618 -14.09 -19.95 5.81
CA ALA A 618 -14.53 -18.61 5.40
C ALA A 618 -15.90 -18.21 5.96
N GLY A 619 -16.80 -19.17 6.19
CA GLY A 619 -18.09 -18.96 6.84
C GLY A 619 -18.03 -18.40 8.26
N ALA A 620 -16.89 -18.47 8.95
CA ALA A 620 -16.69 -17.84 10.27
C ALA A 620 -16.77 -16.30 10.23
N LEU A 621 -16.66 -15.70 9.03
CA LEU A 621 -16.76 -14.26 8.82
C LEU A 621 -18.14 -13.82 8.33
N ALA A 622 -18.99 -14.76 7.93
CA ALA A 622 -20.25 -14.50 7.26
C ALA A 622 -21.28 -13.81 8.16
N SER A 623 -22.17 -13.08 7.50
CA SER A 623 -23.32 -12.43 8.10
C SER A 623 -24.39 -13.46 8.50
N PRO A 624 -25.09 -13.25 9.62
CA PRO A 624 -26.23 -14.10 10.02
C PRO A 624 -27.43 -13.95 9.08
N VAL A 625 -27.43 -12.95 8.19
CA VAL A 625 -28.42 -12.80 7.11
C VAL A 625 -27.84 -13.08 5.71
N GLY A 626 -26.61 -13.60 5.63
CA GLY A 626 -25.98 -14.03 4.38
C GLY A 626 -26.72 -15.19 3.71
N ARG A 627 -26.36 -15.50 2.45
CA ARG A 627 -26.95 -16.61 1.69
C ARG A 627 -26.26 -17.95 1.98
N GLY A 628 -25.19 -17.94 2.77
CA GLY A 628 -24.39 -19.13 3.08
C GLY A 628 -23.40 -19.49 1.98
N ARG A 629 -22.96 -18.51 1.17
CA ARG A 629 -22.00 -18.70 0.07
C ARG A 629 -20.63 -19.17 0.55
N PHE A 630 -20.25 -18.79 1.77
CA PHE A 630 -18.99 -19.22 2.39
C PHE A 630 -19.15 -20.41 3.32
N ARG A 631 -20.35 -20.98 3.43
CA ARG A 631 -20.61 -22.18 4.23
C ARG A 631 -19.73 -23.33 3.70
N ASP A 632 -19.05 -23.99 4.63
CA ASP A 632 -18.16 -25.13 4.35
C ASP A 632 -17.01 -24.84 3.38
N ARG A 633 -16.73 -23.58 3.01
CA ARG A 633 -15.58 -23.22 2.16
C ARG A 633 -14.37 -22.81 2.99
N HIS A 634 -13.19 -23.25 2.58
CA HIS A 634 -11.93 -22.72 3.06
C HIS A 634 -11.57 -21.42 2.34
N THR A 635 -10.73 -20.59 2.94
CA THR A 635 -10.24 -19.34 2.36
C THR A 635 -9.58 -19.55 0.98
N MET A 636 -8.86 -20.66 0.81
CA MET A 636 -8.27 -21.05 -0.48
C MET A 636 -9.31 -21.40 -1.55
N ASP A 637 -10.46 -22.00 -1.18
CA ASP A 637 -11.54 -22.27 -2.15
C ASP A 637 -12.08 -20.95 -2.71
N VAL A 638 -12.22 -19.94 -1.84
CA VAL A 638 -12.63 -18.57 -2.20
C VAL A 638 -11.60 -17.88 -3.10
N LEU A 639 -10.30 -17.99 -2.79
CA LEU A 639 -9.23 -17.46 -3.64
C LEU A 639 -9.21 -18.13 -5.03
N ALA A 640 -9.38 -19.45 -5.08
CA ALA A 640 -9.42 -20.18 -6.33
C ALA A 640 -10.66 -19.79 -7.18
N ALA A 641 -11.82 -19.56 -6.54
CA ALA A 641 -13.02 -19.08 -7.22
C ALA A 641 -12.83 -17.67 -7.79
N SER A 642 -12.25 -16.75 -7.00
CA SER A 642 -11.88 -15.40 -7.47
C SER A 642 -10.94 -15.47 -8.68
N THR A 643 -9.95 -16.36 -8.66
CA THR A 643 -9.03 -16.55 -9.78
C THR A 643 -9.74 -17.10 -11.02
N ALA A 644 -10.58 -18.12 -10.85
CA ALA A 644 -11.30 -18.76 -11.95
C ALA A 644 -12.26 -17.79 -12.67
N MET A 645 -12.98 -16.97 -11.92
CA MET A 645 -13.87 -15.92 -12.45
C MET A 645 -13.13 -14.74 -13.09
N GLY A 646 -11.80 -14.69 -12.97
CA GLY A 646 -10.99 -13.57 -13.45
C GLY A 646 -11.11 -12.32 -12.59
N TRP A 647 -11.55 -12.45 -11.33
CA TRP A 647 -11.68 -11.32 -10.40
C TRP A 647 -10.33 -10.87 -9.85
N SER A 648 -9.46 -11.83 -9.54
CA SER A 648 -8.09 -11.60 -9.10
C SER A 648 -7.13 -12.40 -9.98
N PRO A 649 -6.02 -11.84 -10.47
CA PRO A 649 -5.02 -12.64 -11.17
C PRO A 649 -4.26 -13.51 -10.17
N PHE A 650 -3.76 -14.66 -10.64
CA PHE A 650 -2.86 -15.49 -9.86
C PHE A 650 -1.81 -16.10 -10.75
N TYR A 651 -0.56 -16.14 -10.25
CA TYR A 651 0.54 -16.77 -10.94
C TYR A 651 1.32 -17.71 -10.00
N PRO A 652 1.87 -18.81 -10.52
CA PRO A 652 1.73 -19.23 -11.92
C PRO A 652 0.30 -19.57 -12.34
N GLN A 653 -0.05 -19.38 -13.62
CA GLN A 653 -1.46 -19.34 -14.05
C GLN A 653 -2.03 -20.73 -14.37
N PHE A 654 -1.24 -21.59 -15.01
CA PHE A 654 -1.62 -22.95 -15.41
C PHE A 654 -0.72 -24.00 -14.78
N ASP A 655 -1.16 -25.26 -14.75
CA ASP A 655 -0.42 -26.41 -14.23
C ASP A 655 0.83 -26.81 -15.05
N ARG A 656 1.08 -26.14 -16.17
CA ARG A 656 2.28 -26.27 -17.01
C ARG A 656 2.65 -24.96 -17.69
N SER A 657 3.77 -24.96 -18.40
CA SER A 657 4.31 -23.79 -19.10
C SER A 657 3.28 -23.17 -20.05
N SER A 658 3.02 -21.87 -19.90
CA SER A 658 2.15 -21.11 -20.79
C SER A 658 2.68 -20.96 -22.22
N LEU A 659 3.98 -21.21 -22.43
CA LEU A 659 4.57 -21.31 -23.76
C LEU A 659 4.21 -22.63 -24.43
N ASP A 660 4.20 -23.71 -23.65
CA ASP A 660 3.93 -25.05 -24.17
C ASP A 660 2.43 -25.21 -24.44
N VAL A 661 1.56 -24.58 -23.65
CA VAL A 661 0.11 -24.49 -23.93
C VAL A 661 -0.16 -23.83 -25.30
N ALA A 662 0.61 -22.78 -25.67
CA ALA A 662 0.48 -22.16 -26.98
C ALA A 662 0.94 -23.09 -28.12
N ASP A 663 1.97 -23.90 -27.87
CA ASP A 663 2.50 -24.85 -28.84
C ASP A 663 1.55 -26.06 -29.00
N ASP A 664 0.99 -26.58 -27.89
CA ASP A 664 -0.04 -27.63 -27.90
C ASP A 664 -1.25 -27.22 -28.76
N ALA A 665 -1.76 -26.00 -28.58
CA ALA A 665 -2.90 -25.48 -29.34
C ALA A 665 -2.61 -25.42 -30.85
N ARG A 666 -1.37 -25.04 -31.22
CA ARG A 666 -0.93 -25.00 -32.62
C ARG A 666 -0.78 -26.39 -33.21
N GLU A 667 -0.24 -27.33 -32.46
CA GLU A 667 -0.13 -28.73 -32.88
C GLU A 667 -1.52 -29.36 -33.09
N ALA A 668 -2.49 -29.01 -32.23
CA ALA A 668 -3.89 -29.38 -32.37
C ALA A 668 -4.63 -28.67 -33.53
N GLY A 669 -4.02 -27.64 -34.14
CA GLY A 669 -4.64 -26.84 -35.20
C GLY A 669 -5.85 -26.00 -34.74
N GLN A 670 -5.92 -25.68 -33.44
CA GLN A 670 -7.00 -24.88 -32.85
C GLN A 670 -6.56 -23.44 -32.56
N ASP A 671 -7.51 -22.51 -32.47
CA ASP A 671 -7.23 -21.20 -31.88
C ASP A 671 -6.81 -21.38 -30.41
N ILE A 672 -5.78 -20.64 -29.99
CA ILE A 672 -5.17 -20.76 -28.66
C ILE A 672 -6.20 -20.46 -27.57
N SER A 673 -7.04 -19.44 -27.76
CA SER A 673 -8.06 -19.06 -26.78
C SER A 673 -9.09 -20.19 -26.60
N THR A 674 -9.61 -20.72 -27.72
CA THR A 674 -10.53 -21.86 -27.73
C THR A 674 -9.91 -23.12 -27.11
N TYR A 675 -8.67 -23.45 -27.46
CA TYR A 675 -7.96 -24.59 -26.88
C TYR A 675 -7.87 -24.47 -25.36
N VAL A 676 -7.45 -23.31 -24.84
CA VAL A 676 -7.34 -23.08 -23.40
C VAL A 676 -8.69 -23.23 -22.70
N THR A 677 -9.76 -22.63 -23.22
CA THR A 677 -11.07 -22.69 -22.56
C THR A 677 -11.67 -24.10 -22.59
N GLU A 678 -11.51 -24.83 -23.71
CA GLU A 678 -11.94 -26.23 -23.83
C GLU A 678 -11.14 -27.14 -22.90
N GLN A 679 -9.82 -26.99 -22.83
CA GLN A 679 -8.97 -27.81 -21.96
C GLN A 679 -9.23 -27.53 -20.47
N LEU A 680 -9.52 -26.27 -20.09
CA LEU A 680 -9.93 -25.93 -18.73
C LEU A 680 -11.27 -26.59 -18.37
N ALA A 681 -12.26 -26.51 -19.25
CA ALA A 681 -13.59 -27.11 -19.03
C ALA A 681 -13.53 -28.65 -18.96
N GLN A 682 -12.67 -29.27 -19.75
CA GLN A 682 -12.48 -30.73 -19.80
C GLN A 682 -11.51 -31.25 -18.71
N GLY A 683 -10.80 -30.36 -18.00
CA GLY A 683 -9.81 -30.71 -16.99
C GLY A 683 -8.44 -31.16 -17.54
N GLY A 684 -8.19 -31.01 -18.84
CA GLY A 684 -6.90 -31.28 -19.49
C GLY A 684 -5.85 -30.16 -19.29
N LEU A 685 -6.31 -28.99 -18.86
CA LEU A 685 -5.50 -27.89 -18.32
C LEU A 685 -6.10 -27.47 -16.98
N LYS A 686 -5.28 -27.16 -15.98
CA LYS A 686 -5.77 -26.70 -14.66
C LYS A 686 -5.17 -25.35 -14.30
N LEU A 687 -5.91 -24.57 -13.51
CA LEU A 687 -5.37 -23.36 -12.90
C LEU A 687 -4.36 -23.76 -11.81
N ALA A 688 -3.16 -23.17 -11.81
CA ALA A 688 -2.11 -23.61 -10.89
C ALA A 688 -2.50 -23.43 -9.40
N VAL A 689 -3.37 -22.45 -9.11
CA VAL A 689 -3.88 -22.16 -7.76
C VAL A 689 -4.65 -23.34 -7.12
N THR A 690 -5.16 -24.30 -7.91
CA THR A 690 -5.87 -25.48 -7.38
C THR A 690 -4.94 -26.60 -6.93
N ASP A 691 -3.65 -26.53 -7.27
CA ASP A 691 -2.63 -27.48 -6.82
C ASP A 691 -1.29 -26.74 -6.62
N PRO A 692 -1.22 -25.80 -5.65
CA PRO A 692 -0.06 -24.92 -5.50
C PRO A 692 1.18 -25.62 -4.92
N ASP A 693 1.01 -26.84 -4.40
CA ASP A 693 2.09 -27.70 -3.89
C ASP A 693 2.60 -28.69 -4.94
N ASN A 694 2.09 -28.62 -6.16
CA ASN A 694 2.74 -29.29 -7.28
C ASN A 694 4.07 -28.57 -7.60
N PRO A 695 5.18 -29.30 -7.81
CA PRO A 695 6.42 -28.69 -8.25
C PRO A 695 6.30 -27.89 -9.55
N ALA A 696 5.32 -28.17 -10.41
CA ALA A 696 5.08 -27.33 -11.57
C ALA A 696 4.54 -25.93 -11.19
N ASN A 697 3.90 -25.74 -10.03
CA ASN A 697 2.94 -24.64 -9.76
C ASN A 697 3.42 -23.56 -8.79
N TRP A 698 4.70 -23.52 -8.46
CA TRP A 698 5.27 -22.48 -7.57
C TRP A 698 6.42 -21.72 -8.23
N PRO A 699 6.73 -20.50 -7.75
CA PRO A 699 7.87 -19.74 -8.25
C PRO A 699 9.21 -20.43 -8.00
N ARG A 700 10.08 -20.38 -9.01
CA ARG A 700 11.42 -20.97 -8.97
C ARG A 700 12.52 -19.93 -8.81
N VAL A 701 12.33 -18.76 -9.40
CA VAL A 701 13.32 -17.66 -9.35
C VAL A 701 12.64 -16.41 -8.80
N LEU A 702 13.25 -15.79 -7.80
CA LEU A 702 12.79 -14.55 -7.19
C LEU A 702 13.94 -13.54 -7.15
N SER A 703 13.71 -12.39 -7.77
CA SER A 703 14.59 -11.22 -7.67
C SER A 703 13.99 -10.20 -6.70
N VAL A 704 14.76 -9.81 -5.68
CA VAL A 704 14.36 -8.80 -4.68
C VAL A 704 15.31 -7.61 -4.76
N TRP A 705 14.78 -6.40 -4.95
CA TRP A 705 15.60 -5.19 -4.93
C TRP A 705 14.82 -4.02 -4.33
N ARG A 706 15.55 -3.07 -3.72
CA ARG A 706 14.97 -1.92 -2.98
C ARG A 706 14.05 -2.36 -1.83
N ALA A 707 14.23 -3.58 -1.35
CA ALA A 707 13.36 -4.20 -0.36
C ALA A 707 14.13 -5.18 0.52
N ASN A 708 13.81 -5.17 1.82
CA ASN A 708 14.19 -6.22 2.76
C ASN A 708 12.97 -7.11 3.06
N LEU A 709 12.52 -7.88 2.06
CA LEU A 709 11.31 -8.72 2.16
C LEU A 709 11.34 -9.60 3.43
N LEU A 710 12.42 -10.34 3.62
CA LEU A 710 12.57 -11.37 4.66
C LEU A 710 13.03 -10.83 6.02
N GLY A 711 13.27 -9.51 6.13
CA GLY A 711 13.60 -8.84 7.40
C GLY A 711 12.59 -7.77 7.81
N SER A 712 11.65 -7.43 6.93
CA SER A 712 10.72 -6.32 7.14
C SER A 712 9.29 -6.69 6.80
N SER A 713 8.96 -7.05 5.56
CA SER A 713 7.55 -7.09 5.12
C SER A 713 6.92 -8.48 5.08
N SER A 714 7.69 -9.56 5.24
CA SER A 714 7.25 -10.97 5.25
C SER A 714 6.41 -11.33 6.48
N LYS A 715 5.10 -11.00 6.51
CA LYS A 715 4.19 -11.53 7.54
C LYS A 715 4.17 -13.06 7.45
N GLY A 716 4.30 -13.73 8.59
CA GLY A 716 4.60 -15.16 8.60
C GLY A 716 6.04 -15.47 8.18
N ASN A 717 7.03 -14.74 8.71
CA ASN A 717 8.43 -14.89 8.30
C ASN A 717 8.91 -16.34 8.38
N GLU A 718 8.49 -17.07 9.40
CA GLU A 718 8.86 -18.46 9.61
C GLU A 718 8.35 -19.39 8.50
N TYR A 719 7.18 -19.11 7.94
CA TYR A 719 6.62 -19.82 6.79
C TYR A 719 7.42 -19.55 5.50
N PHE A 720 7.91 -18.31 5.31
CA PHE A 720 8.86 -18.01 4.22
C PHE A 720 10.15 -18.82 4.36
N LEU A 721 10.72 -18.89 5.57
CA LEU A 721 11.96 -19.62 5.81
C LEU A 721 11.80 -21.12 5.54
N ARG A 722 10.68 -21.71 5.97
CA ARG A 722 10.40 -23.14 5.79
C ARG A 722 10.00 -23.49 4.36
N HIS A 723 8.89 -22.96 3.88
CA HIS A 723 8.27 -23.41 2.64
C HIS A 723 8.91 -22.79 1.40
N LEU A 724 9.17 -21.48 1.41
CA LEU A 724 9.79 -20.84 0.25
C LEU A 724 11.29 -21.11 0.17
N LEU A 725 12.02 -20.96 1.28
CA LEU A 725 13.48 -21.05 1.28
C LEU A 725 14.07 -22.42 1.62
N GLY A 726 13.39 -23.24 2.42
CA GLY A 726 13.88 -24.55 2.84
C GLY A 726 15.07 -24.46 3.81
N THR A 727 15.08 -23.44 4.67
CA THR A 727 16.10 -23.26 5.71
C THR A 727 15.49 -23.42 7.11
N ASP A 728 16.30 -23.28 8.15
CA ASP A 728 15.84 -23.42 9.53
C ASP A 728 14.79 -22.34 9.85
N SER A 729 13.72 -22.78 10.54
CA SER A 729 12.62 -21.93 10.99
C SER A 729 12.26 -22.21 12.45
N ASN A 730 11.68 -21.21 13.12
CA ASN A 730 11.06 -21.27 14.45
C ASN A 730 9.55 -21.61 14.41
N LEU A 731 8.97 -21.95 13.25
CA LEU A 731 7.55 -22.28 13.12
C LEU A 731 7.12 -23.38 14.11
N GLN A 732 6.06 -23.13 14.88
CA GLN A 732 5.49 -24.07 15.86
C GLN A 732 4.07 -24.55 15.46
N ALA A 733 3.50 -24.00 14.38
CA ALA A 733 2.14 -24.32 13.97
C ALA A 733 2.07 -25.71 13.32
N GLU A 734 1.02 -26.43 13.65
CA GLU A 734 0.67 -27.69 13.00
C GLU A 734 -0.31 -27.45 11.83
N PRO A 735 -0.24 -28.24 10.75
CA PRO A 735 -1.17 -28.15 9.63
C PRO A 735 -2.63 -28.32 10.05
N THR A 736 -3.51 -27.64 9.33
CA THR A 736 -4.96 -27.61 9.53
C THR A 736 -5.55 -29.04 9.52
N PRO A 737 -6.38 -29.40 10.53
CA PRO A 737 -6.98 -30.73 10.61
C PRO A 737 -8.00 -30.95 9.49
N GLU A 738 -8.32 -32.23 9.21
CA GLU A 738 -9.15 -32.62 8.05
C GLU A 738 -10.51 -31.89 7.98
N SER A 739 -11.13 -31.63 9.13
CA SER A 739 -12.43 -30.95 9.24
C SER A 739 -12.45 -29.50 8.73
N VAL A 740 -11.28 -28.86 8.57
CA VAL A 740 -11.14 -27.47 8.14
C VAL A 740 -10.28 -27.32 6.87
N ARG A 741 -9.86 -28.43 6.24
CA ARG A 741 -9.14 -28.41 4.95
C ARG A 741 -10.01 -27.87 3.80
N PRO A 742 -9.39 -27.31 2.75
CA PRO A 742 -10.10 -26.90 1.53
C PRO A 742 -10.72 -28.09 0.80
N ASN A 743 -11.77 -27.78 0.03
CA ASN A 743 -12.51 -28.79 -0.72
C ASN A 743 -11.93 -29.00 -2.12
N ASP A 744 -11.55 -27.90 -2.79
CA ASP A 744 -11.23 -27.90 -4.23
C ASP A 744 -9.72 -27.74 -4.51
N ILE A 745 -8.91 -27.82 -3.46
CA ILE A 745 -7.46 -27.62 -3.52
C ILE A 745 -6.76 -28.92 -3.17
N ALA A 746 -5.81 -29.33 -4.01
CA ALA A 746 -5.02 -30.52 -3.76
C ALA A 746 -4.30 -30.43 -2.41
N TRP A 747 -4.39 -31.50 -1.63
CA TRP A 747 -3.76 -31.60 -0.31
C TRP A 747 -2.85 -32.82 -0.27
N THR A 748 -1.54 -32.59 -0.09
CA THR A 748 -0.54 -33.63 0.14
C THR A 748 -0.04 -33.60 1.58
N ASP A 749 0.25 -34.76 2.15
CA ASP A 749 0.90 -34.87 3.46
C ASP A 749 2.42 -34.60 3.39
N ASP A 750 3.02 -34.72 2.19
CA ASP A 750 4.40 -34.30 1.92
C ASP A 750 4.43 -32.79 1.63
N ILE A 751 4.45 -31.98 2.69
CA ILE A 751 4.43 -30.52 2.59
C ILE A 751 5.77 -30.03 2.04
N PRO A 752 5.78 -29.32 0.89
CA PRO A 752 7.02 -28.90 0.26
C PRO A 752 7.81 -27.90 1.12
N GLU A 753 9.12 -28.11 1.19
CA GLU A 753 10.08 -27.19 1.77
C GLU A 753 11.10 -26.75 0.71
N GLY A 754 11.43 -25.45 0.73
CA GLY A 754 12.35 -24.85 -0.24
C GLY A 754 11.83 -24.87 -1.67
N LYS A 755 10.66 -24.27 -1.92
CA LYS A 755 10.08 -24.10 -3.27
C LYS A 755 10.99 -23.31 -4.22
N LEU A 756 11.71 -22.32 -3.70
CA LEU A 756 12.51 -21.39 -4.48
C LEU A 756 13.91 -21.93 -4.84
N ASP A 757 14.19 -22.03 -6.14
CA ASP A 757 15.49 -22.47 -6.67
C ASP A 757 16.53 -21.35 -6.56
N MET A 758 16.20 -20.10 -6.91
CA MET A 758 17.12 -18.96 -6.81
C MET A 758 16.48 -17.78 -6.10
N LEU A 759 17.12 -17.30 -5.03
CA LEU A 759 16.90 -15.99 -4.44
C LEU A 759 18.07 -15.06 -4.80
N MET A 760 17.79 -14.05 -5.63
CA MET A 760 18.73 -12.98 -5.91
C MET A 760 18.30 -11.72 -5.19
N SER A 761 19.23 -11.01 -4.55
CA SER A 761 18.99 -9.66 -4.03
C SER A 761 19.96 -8.60 -4.56
N ILE A 762 19.49 -7.35 -4.63
CA ILE A 762 20.31 -6.16 -4.88
C ILE A 762 20.13 -5.22 -3.69
N ASP A 763 21.21 -4.93 -2.98
CA ASP A 763 21.20 -4.06 -1.81
C ASP A 763 22.57 -3.42 -1.59
N PHE A 764 22.60 -2.23 -0.98
CA PHE A 764 23.85 -1.57 -0.59
C PHE A 764 24.29 -1.99 0.82
N ARG A 765 23.43 -2.61 1.64
CA ARG A 765 23.77 -3.13 2.98
C ARG A 765 23.41 -4.60 3.16
N MET A 766 24.09 -5.27 4.09
CA MET A 766 23.77 -6.66 4.44
C MET A 766 22.50 -6.75 5.31
N THR A 767 21.36 -6.96 4.66
CA THR A 767 20.06 -7.14 5.30
C THR A 767 19.76 -8.61 5.63
N SER A 768 18.69 -8.87 6.38
CA SER A 768 18.18 -10.24 6.56
C SER A 768 17.89 -10.95 5.21
N THR A 769 17.44 -10.21 4.20
CA THR A 769 17.18 -10.75 2.85
C THR A 769 18.49 -11.12 2.13
N THR A 770 19.52 -10.27 2.18
CA THR A 770 20.81 -10.58 1.52
C THR A 770 21.50 -11.76 2.20
N LEU A 771 21.43 -11.86 3.53
CA LEU A 771 21.97 -13.00 4.28
C LEU A 771 21.30 -14.34 3.91
N LEU A 772 20.03 -14.30 3.49
CA LEU A 772 19.27 -15.46 3.03
C LEU A 772 19.37 -15.72 1.52
N SER A 773 19.94 -14.79 0.74
CA SER A 773 20.02 -14.90 -0.71
C SER A 773 21.08 -15.90 -1.17
N ASP A 774 20.89 -16.43 -2.38
CA ASP A 774 21.88 -17.27 -3.07
C ASP A 774 22.90 -16.42 -3.83
N VAL A 775 22.45 -15.28 -4.39
CA VAL A 775 23.29 -14.27 -5.06
C VAL A 775 22.90 -12.89 -4.54
N VAL A 776 23.90 -12.09 -4.16
CA VAL A 776 23.75 -10.70 -3.70
C VAL A 776 24.57 -9.80 -4.63
N LEU A 777 23.92 -8.81 -5.23
CA LEU A 777 24.58 -7.80 -6.05
C LEU A 777 24.74 -6.48 -5.26
N PRO A 778 25.93 -5.86 -5.31
CA PRO A 778 26.21 -4.63 -4.57
C PRO A 778 25.54 -3.42 -5.24
N ALA A 779 24.59 -2.79 -4.56
CA ALA A 779 23.92 -1.59 -5.07
C ALA A 779 24.74 -0.32 -4.84
N ALA A 780 24.65 0.61 -5.78
CA ALA A 780 24.96 2.02 -5.55
C ALA A 780 23.98 2.60 -4.52
N THR A 781 24.48 3.43 -3.60
CA THR A 781 23.63 4.16 -2.66
C THR A 781 22.89 5.30 -3.37
N TRP A 782 21.96 5.95 -2.68
CA TRP A 782 21.20 7.07 -3.22
C TRP A 782 22.06 8.30 -3.56
N TYR A 783 23.27 8.38 -3.03
CA TYR A 783 24.22 9.47 -3.34
C TYR A 783 25.20 9.08 -4.45
N GLU A 784 24.95 7.97 -5.15
CA GLU A 784 25.86 7.37 -6.13
C GLU A 784 25.13 7.02 -7.44
N LYS A 785 23.87 7.46 -7.64
CA LYS A 785 23.08 7.12 -8.84
C LYS A 785 22.13 8.22 -9.28
N HIS A 786 21.66 8.11 -10.52
CA HIS A 786 20.60 8.94 -11.10
C HIS A 786 19.23 8.24 -11.00
N ASP A 787 18.20 8.98 -10.59
CA ASP A 787 16.83 8.51 -10.45
C ASP A 787 15.88 9.71 -10.17
N LEU A 788 14.58 9.46 -10.00
CA LEU A 788 13.52 10.43 -9.66
C LEU A 788 12.77 10.04 -8.38
N SER A 789 12.33 11.05 -7.63
CA SER A 789 11.44 10.89 -6.48
C SER A 789 10.20 11.80 -6.57
N SER A 790 9.06 11.30 -6.12
CA SER A 790 7.83 12.06 -5.86
C SER A 790 7.09 11.48 -4.65
N THR A 791 6.09 12.20 -4.14
CA THR A 791 5.29 11.76 -2.99
C THR A 791 3.89 12.37 -2.98
N ASP A 792 3.02 11.79 -2.17
CA ASP A 792 1.73 12.29 -1.72
C ASP A 792 1.84 13.65 -1.03
N MET A 793 2.86 13.81 -0.19
CA MET A 793 2.95 14.91 0.78
C MET A 793 3.16 16.30 0.16
N HIS A 794 3.72 16.38 -1.05
CA HIS A 794 3.96 17.65 -1.74
C HIS A 794 3.97 17.47 -3.27
N PRO A 795 3.76 18.53 -4.07
CA PRO A 795 3.49 18.44 -5.50
C PRO A 795 4.76 18.58 -6.32
N PHE A 796 5.90 18.06 -5.83
CA PHE A 796 7.21 18.23 -6.46
C PHE A 796 7.80 16.91 -6.95
N VAL A 797 8.52 16.98 -8.06
CA VAL A 797 9.44 15.93 -8.55
C VAL A 797 10.87 16.47 -8.47
N HIS A 798 11.80 15.65 -8.01
CA HIS A 798 13.23 15.98 -7.93
C HIS A 798 14.12 14.75 -8.14
N ALA A 799 15.39 14.98 -8.43
CA ALA A 799 16.34 13.94 -8.84
C ALA A 799 17.27 13.44 -7.73
N PHE A 800 17.71 12.19 -7.91
CA PHE A 800 18.94 11.65 -7.33
C PHE A 800 20.12 12.01 -8.22
N ASN A 801 21.26 12.34 -7.60
CA ASN A 801 22.51 12.54 -8.34
C ASN A 801 23.70 11.88 -7.61
N PRO A 802 24.65 11.32 -8.37
CA PRO A 802 25.89 10.81 -7.81
C PRO A 802 26.75 11.97 -7.31
N ALA A 803 26.99 12.00 -6.00
CA ALA A 803 27.97 12.87 -5.38
C ALA A 803 29.41 12.40 -5.69
N VAL A 804 29.59 11.08 -5.77
CA VAL A 804 30.81 10.38 -6.19
C VAL A 804 30.42 9.22 -7.10
N ASP A 805 31.38 8.70 -7.86
CA ASP A 805 31.19 7.44 -8.58
C ASP A 805 30.93 6.30 -7.58
N PRO A 806 30.07 5.31 -7.92
CA PRO A 806 29.83 4.16 -7.07
C PRO A 806 31.15 3.47 -6.64
N PRO A 807 31.45 3.39 -5.33
CA PRO A 807 32.71 2.82 -4.85
C PRO A 807 32.72 1.29 -4.95
N TRP A 808 33.93 0.71 -4.97
CA TRP A 808 34.20 -0.72 -5.14
C TRP A 808 33.66 -1.27 -6.47
N GLU A 809 32.84 -2.33 -6.44
CA GLU A 809 32.19 -2.91 -7.62
C GLU A 809 30.67 -2.69 -7.54
N THR A 810 30.23 -1.60 -6.91
CA THR A 810 28.79 -1.32 -6.75
C THR A 810 28.21 -0.71 -8.02
N HIS A 811 27.01 -1.15 -8.42
CA HIS A 811 26.31 -0.66 -9.61
C HIS A 811 24.93 -0.12 -9.24
N SER A 812 24.41 0.83 -10.01
CA SER A 812 23.00 1.21 -9.89
C SER A 812 22.09 0.01 -10.21
N ASP A 813 20.86 0.02 -9.70
CA ASP A 813 19.87 -1.02 -10.06
C ASP A 813 19.66 -1.09 -11.58
N PHE A 814 19.69 0.06 -12.25
CA PHE A 814 19.64 0.18 -13.71
C PHE A 814 20.77 -0.60 -14.39
N ASP A 815 22.02 -0.35 -14.00
CA ASP A 815 23.19 -1.01 -14.60
C ASP A 815 23.23 -2.51 -14.30
N ALA A 816 22.82 -2.91 -13.09
CA ALA A 816 22.74 -4.30 -12.67
C ALA A 816 21.77 -5.09 -13.57
N PHE A 817 20.53 -4.61 -13.74
CA PHE A 817 19.55 -5.27 -14.62
C PHE A 817 19.92 -5.17 -16.10
N GLY A 818 20.55 -4.07 -16.53
CA GLY A 818 21.10 -3.97 -17.88
C GLY A 818 22.17 -5.03 -18.16
N ALA A 819 23.05 -5.32 -17.18
CA ALA A 819 24.04 -6.38 -17.28
C ALA A 819 23.39 -7.78 -17.34
N ILE A 820 22.40 -8.03 -16.49
CA ILE A 820 21.64 -9.29 -16.50
C ILE A 820 20.93 -9.47 -17.85
N ALA A 821 20.26 -8.44 -18.37
CA ALA A 821 19.52 -8.49 -19.62
C ALA A 821 20.42 -8.86 -20.81
N ARG A 822 21.65 -8.34 -20.87
CA ARG A 822 22.62 -8.67 -21.93
C ARG A 822 23.07 -10.12 -21.88
N VAL A 823 23.40 -10.64 -20.69
CA VAL A 823 23.81 -12.04 -20.52
C VAL A 823 22.64 -12.98 -20.78
N PHE A 824 21.45 -12.66 -20.26
CA PHE A 824 20.21 -13.38 -20.55
C PHE A 824 19.95 -13.48 -22.05
N SER A 825 19.96 -12.37 -22.76
CA SER A 825 19.66 -12.33 -24.21
C SER A 825 20.62 -13.19 -25.02
N THR A 826 21.92 -13.16 -24.66
CA THR A 826 22.96 -13.96 -25.30
C THR A 826 22.70 -15.45 -25.13
N LEU A 827 22.37 -15.90 -23.91
CA LEU A 827 22.08 -17.31 -23.64
C LEU A 827 20.71 -17.73 -24.20
N ALA A 828 19.71 -16.84 -24.19
CA ALA A 828 18.37 -17.11 -24.67
C ALA A 828 18.31 -17.34 -26.19
N ALA A 829 19.22 -16.74 -26.96
CA ALA A 829 19.44 -17.04 -28.38
C ALA A 829 19.63 -18.53 -28.67
N LYS A 830 20.32 -19.24 -27.77
CA LYS A 830 20.56 -20.68 -27.88
C LYS A 830 19.41 -21.52 -27.31
N HIS A 831 18.76 -21.05 -26.25
CA HIS A 831 17.91 -21.92 -25.41
C HIS A 831 16.41 -21.70 -25.52
N LEU A 832 15.96 -20.50 -25.91
CA LEU A 832 14.53 -20.11 -25.92
C LEU A 832 14.05 -19.64 -27.30
N GLY A 833 14.83 -18.80 -27.99
CA GLY A 833 14.41 -18.20 -29.26
C GLY A 833 13.16 -17.31 -29.13
N VAL A 834 12.38 -17.22 -30.21
CA VAL A 834 11.07 -16.54 -30.20
C VAL A 834 10.00 -17.56 -29.85
N ARG A 835 9.20 -17.30 -28.81
CA ARG A 835 8.10 -18.17 -28.38
C ARG A 835 6.80 -17.39 -28.31
N THR A 836 5.69 -18.12 -28.27
CA THR A 836 4.37 -17.54 -28.06
C THR A 836 3.91 -17.91 -26.67
N ASP A 837 3.43 -16.92 -25.95
CA ASP A 837 2.97 -17.04 -24.59
C ASP A 837 1.48 -16.75 -24.52
N VAL A 838 0.74 -17.53 -23.74
CA VAL A 838 -0.64 -17.23 -23.38
C VAL A 838 -0.64 -16.53 -22.03
N VAL A 839 -1.24 -15.36 -21.91
CA VAL A 839 -1.36 -14.63 -20.63
C VAL A 839 -2.82 -14.61 -20.20
N LEU A 840 -3.10 -15.19 -19.03
CA LEU A 840 -4.40 -15.07 -18.37
C LEU A 840 -4.41 -13.85 -17.46
N GLY A 841 -5.15 -12.81 -17.84
CA GLY A 841 -5.33 -11.60 -17.04
C GLY A 841 -6.47 -11.69 -16.04
N ALA A 842 -6.81 -10.56 -15.43
CA ALA A 842 -8.02 -10.36 -14.63
C ALA A 842 -8.87 -9.22 -15.22
N MET A 843 -10.15 -9.15 -14.84
CA MET A 843 -11.04 -8.05 -15.18
C MET A 843 -10.51 -6.75 -14.57
N GLN A 844 -10.09 -5.82 -15.44
CA GLN A 844 -9.41 -4.61 -15.00
C GLN A 844 -10.38 -3.49 -14.64
N HIS A 845 -10.15 -2.85 -13.50
CA HIS A 845 -10.73 -1.53 -13.20
C HIS A 845 -10.35 -0.50 -14.26
N ASP A 846 -11.16 0.54 -14.41
CA ASP A 846 -10.98 1.60 -15.42
C ASP A 846 -10.94 1.10 -16.89
N THR A 847 -11.43 -0.12 -17.13
CA THR A 847 -11.68 -0.70 -18.44
C THR A 847 -13.10 -1.26 -18.53
N PRO A 848 -13.61 -1.60 -19.72
CA PRO A 848 -14.89 -2.30 -19.85
C PRO A 848 -14.98 -3.63 -19.06
N GLY A 849 -13.85 -4.22 -18.67
CA GLY A 849 -13.81 -5.43 -17.83
C GLY A 849 -14.47 -5.25 -16.46
N ALA A 850 -14.55 -4.02 -15.93
CA ALA A 850 -15.30 -3.72 -14.71
C ALA A 850 -16.81 -3.92 -14.84
N MET A 851 -17.33 -4.16 -16.06
CA MET A 851 -18.76 -4.44 -16.31
C MET A 851 -19.02 -5.92 -16.62
N ALA A 852 -18.08 -6.82 -16.32
CA ALA A 852 -18.20 -8.24 -16.67
C ALA A 852 -19.30 -8.98 -15.87
N TYR A 853 -19.50 -8.63 -14.59
CA TYR A 853 -20.46 -9.29 -13.69
C TYR A 853 -21.53 -8.30 -13.20
N PRO A 854 -22.62 -8.07 -13.97
CA PRO A 854 -23.74 -7.24 -13.51
C PRO A 854 -24.25 -7.68 -12.13
N GLY A 855 -24.45 -6.72 -11.23
CA GLY A 855 -24.85 -6.97 -9.83
C GLY A 855 -23.77 -7.61 -8.95
N GLY A 856 -22.54 -7.77 -9.43
CA GLY A 856 -21.45 -8.41 -8.68
C GLY A 856 -21.77 -9.84 -8.28
N VAL A 857 -22.40 -10.59 -9.19
CA VAL A 857 -22.92 -11.93 -8.93
C VAL A 857 -21.80 -12.97 -9.03
N GLU A 858 -21.70 -13.85 -8.03
CA GLU A 858 -20.78 -14.99 -8.07
C GLU A 858 -21.26 -16.05 -9.07
N GLN A 859 -20.44 -16.35 -10.08
CA GLN A 859 -20.65 -17.43 -11.06
C GLN A 859 -19.32 -18.11 -11.39
N ASP A 860 -18.96 -19.14 -10.60
CA ASP A 860 -17.76 -19.95 -10.81
C ASP A 860 -18.05 -21.08 -11.81
N TRP A 861 -17.49 -20.97 -13.02
CA TRP A 861 -17.66 -21.96 -14.10
C TRP A 861 -17.12 -23.35 -13.74
N ARG A 862 -16.25 -23.47 -12.73
CA ARG A 862 -15.77 -24.77 -12.24
C ARG A 862 -16.86 -25.53 -11.49
N ALA A 863 -17.81 -24.82 -10.88
CA ALA A 863 -18.89 -25.42 -10.10
C ALA A 863 -20.04 -25.94 -10.96
N ASP A 864 -20.32 -25.31 -12.11
CA ASP A 864 -21.37 -25.73 -13.05
C ASP A 864 -20.85 -26.52 -14.25
N GLY A 865 -19.52 -26.58 -14.45
CA GLY A 865 -18.87 -27.29 -15.54
C GLY A 865 -19.00 -26.61 -16.90
N SER A 866 -19.41 -25.34 -16.93
CA SER A 866 -19.52 -24.55 -18.16
C SER A 866 -18.15 -24.25 -18.77
N THR A 867 -18.10 -24.09 -20.09
CA THR A 867 -16.88 -23.63 -20.76
C THR A 867 -16.70 -22.13 -20.47
N PRO A 868 -15.59 -21.72 -19.84
CA PRO A 868 -15.40 -20.33 -19.49
C PRO A 868 -15.20 -19.45 -20.72
N VAL A 869 -15.66 -18.20 -20.64
CA VAL A 869 -15.63 -17.22 -21.73
C VAL A 869 -14.66 -16.08 -21.34
N PRO A 870 -13.51 -15.95 -22.02
CA PRO A 870 -12.52 -14.93 -21.72
C PRO A 870 -13.09 -13.51 -21.77
N GLY A 871 -12.84 -12.72 -20.73
CA GLY A 871 -13.36 -11.35 -20.60
C GLY A 871 -14.83 -11.26 -20.19
N LYS A 872 -15.50 -12.39 -19.89
CA LYS A 872 -16.86 -12.42 -19.34
C LYS A 872 -16.98 -13.28 -18.07
N THR A 873 -16.72 -14.57 -18.17
CA THR A 873 -16.82 -15.52 -17.04
C THR A 873 -15.46 -16.02 -16.53
N MET A 874 -14.37 -15.62 -17.21
CA MET A 874 -12.99 -15.75 -16.76
C MET A 874 -12.18 -14.54 -17.24
N GLY A 875 -10.98 -14.36 -16.70
CA GLY A 875 -10.09 -13.28 -17.13
C GLY A 875 -9.76 -13.32 -18.63
N PRO A 876 -9.41 -12.17 -19.24
CA PRO A 876 -9.07 -12.13 -20.66
C PRO A 876 -7.81 -12.96 -20.96
N LEU A 877 -7.84 -13.73 -22.05
CA LEU A 877 -6.70 -14.46 -22.59
C LEU A 877 -6.04 -13.62 -23.69
N THR A 878 -4.76 -13.31 -23.53
CA THR A 878 -3.97 -12.59 -24.55
C THR A 878 -2.80 -13.43 -25.02
N VAL A 879 -2.60 -13.49 -26.34
CA VAL A 879 -1.45 -14.16 -26.96
C VAL A 879 -0.34 -13.13 -27.17
N VAL A 880 0.84 -13.38 -26.58
CA VAL A 880 2.00 -12.47 -26.61
C VAL A 880 3.19 -13.17 -27.28
N GLU A 881 3.77 -12.55 -28.30
CA GLU A 881 5.05 -13.00 -28.85
C GLU A 881 6.22 -12.54 -27.97
N ARG A 882 7.07 -13.48 -27.54
CA ARG A 882 8.25 -13.22 -26.73
C ARG A 882 9.51 -13.53 -27.51
N ASP A 883 10.16 -12.47 -27.97
CA ASP A 883 11.49 -12.50 -28.57
C ASP A 883 12.56 -12.42 -27.47
N TYR A 884 12.87 -13.57 -26.85
CA TYR A 884 13.82 -13.64 -25.73
C TYR A 884 15.25 -13.18 -26.08
N PRO A 885 15.79 -13.49 -27.29
CA PRO A 885 17.11 -12.99 -27.70
C PRO A 885 17.18 -11.46 -27.83
N ALA A 886 16.04 -10.79 -28.02
CA ALA A 886 15.97 -9.33 -28.14
C ALA A 886 15.68 -8.59 -26.82
N VAL A 887 15.63 -9.29 -25.67
CA VAL A 887 15.25 -8.66 -24.39
C VAL A 887 16.15 -7.48 -24.01
N ALA A 888 17.47 -7.59 -24.19
CA ALA A 888 18.38 -6.48 -23.91
C ALA A 888 18.13 -5.25 -24.80
N GLU A 889 17.84 -5.48 -26.09
CA GLU A 889 17.53 -4.41 -27.04
C GLU A 889 16.22 -3.70 -26.67
N LYS A 890 15.18 -4.47 -26.35
CA LYS A 890 13.88 -3.96 -25.90
C LYS A 890 13.99 -3.23 -24.56
N TRP A 891 14.75 -3.78 -23.61
CA TRP A 891 14.97 -3.19 -22.30
C TRP A 891 15.62 -1.80 -22.41
N ALA A 892 16.58 -1.65 -23.33
CA ALA A 892 17.34 -0.42 -23.54
C ALA A 892 16.71 0.61 -24.50
N THR A 893 15.49 0.37 -25.01
CA THR A 893 14.80 1.27 -25.96
C THR A 893 13.33 1.47 -25.67
N LEU A 894 12.79 2.61 -26.11
CA LEU A 894 11.35 2.90 -26.05
C LEU A 894 10.62 2.15 -27.19
N GLY A 895 9.75 1.21 -26.82
CA GLY A 895 9.04 0.34 -27.75
C GLY A 895 7.94 1.04 -28.57
N PRO A 896 7.52 0.43 -29.69
CA PRO A 896 6.63 1.04 -30.67
C PRO A 896 5.15 1.08 -30.27
N LEU A 897 4.74 0.40 -29.19
CA LEU A 897 3.33 0.37 -28.80
C LEU A 897 2.83 1.70 -28.24
N VAL A 898 3.72 2.57 -27.77
CA VAL A 898 3.33 3.91 -27.28
C VAL A 898 2.77 4.77 -28.41
N GLU A 899 3.30 4.67 -29.64
CA GLU A 899 2.76 5.35 -30.82
C GLU A 899 1.53 4.61 -31.37
N LYS A 900 1.63 3.29 -31.52
CA LYS A 900 0.58 2.47 -32.15
C LYS A 900 -0.72 2.44 -31.33
N LEU A 901 -0.60 2.23 -30.02
CA LEU A 901 -1.73 2.02 -29.12
C LEU A 901 -1.98 3.20 -28.18
N GLY A 902 -1.03 4.11 -28.02
CA GLY A 902 -1.11 5.20 -27.07
C GLY A 902 -0.75 4.76 -25.65
N LEU A 903 -0.84 5.72 -24.73
CA LEU A 903 -0.65 5.52 -23.30
C LEU A 903 -1.97 5.70 -22.60
N THR A 904 -2.42 4.67 -21.88
CA THR A 904 -3.71 4.67 -21.19
C THR A 904 -3.50 4.71 -19.69
N THR A 905 -4.19 5.61 -19.00
CA THR A 905 -4.23 5.65 -17.53
C THR A 905 -5.62 6.09 -17.11
N LYS A 906 -6.21 5.39 -16.13
CA LYS A 906 -7.56 5.68 -15.60
C LYS A 906 -8.66 5.78 -16.67
N GLY A 907 -8.53 4.98 -17.74
CA GLY A 907 -9.47 4.93 -18.88
C GLY A 907 -9.29 6.04 -19.93
N ILE A 908 -8.29 6.91 -19.77
CA ILE A 908 -7.97 8.01 -20.68
C ILE A 908 -6.74 7.62 -21.49
N THR A 909 -6.77 7.78 -22.82
CA THR A 909 -5.66 7.43 -23.71
C THR A 909 -5.12 8.67 -24.41
N VAL A 910 -3.81 8.90 -24.26
CA VAL A 910 -3.06 9.98 -24.94
C VAL A 910 -2.07 9.41 -25.96
N ARG A 911 -1.67 10.21 -26.94
CA ARG A 911 -0.77 9.82 -28.04
C ARG A 911 0.56 10.59 -27.95
N PRO A 912 1.66 9.96 -27.52
CA PRO A 912 2.95 10.62 -27.33
C PRO A 912 3.83 10.60 -28.60
N ASP A 913 3.26 10.85 -29.78
CA ASP A 913 3.99 10.83 -31.06
C ASP A 913 5.13 11.85 -31.08
N LYS A 914 4.83 13.10 -30.69
CA LYS A 914 5.83 14.18 -30.63
C LYS A 914 6.93 13.90 -29.61
N GLU A 915 6.58 13.39 -28.44
CA GLU A 915 7.56 13.08 -27.39
C GLU A 915 8.50 11.95 -27.83
N VAL A 916 7.99 10.97 -28.58
CA VAL A 916 8.84 9.92 -29.15
C VAL A 916 9.83 10.49 -30.17
N GLU A 917 9.39 11.38 -31.05
CA GLU A 917 10.27 12.07 -32.01
C GLU A 917 11.32 12.93 -31.29
N GLU A 918 10.92 13.69 -30.26
CA GLU A 918 11.81 14.50 -29.43
C GLU A 918 12.86 13.64 -28.71
N LEU A 919 12.45 12.52 -28.11
CA LEU A 919 13.36 11.57 -27.46
C LEU A 919 14.31 10.94 -28.48
N ALA A 920 13.84 10.59 -29.69
CA ALA A 920 14.69 10.07 -30.77
C ALA A 920 15.73 11.10 -31.21
N ALA A 921 15.35 12.36 -31.36
CA ALA A 921 16.24 13.45 -31.71
C ALA A 921 17.27 13.73 -30.60
N LYS A 922 16.84 13.72 -29.33
CA LYS A 922 17.68 14.01 -28.16
C LYS A 922 18.68 12.91 -27.84
N PHE A 923 18.27 11.64 -27.90
CA PHE A 923 19.07 10.50 -27.45
C PHE A 923 19.65 9.65 -28.58
N GLY A 924 19.24 9.92 -29.82
CA GLY A 924 19.49 9.06 -30.96
C GLY A 924 18.59 7.83 -30.96
N VAL A 925 18.67 7.08 -32.05
CA VAL A 925 17.97 5.80 -32.23
C VAL A 925 18.95 4.65 -32.39
N MET A 926 18.52 3.43 -32.05
CA MET A 926 19.33 2.24 -32.34
C MET A 926 19.36 1.97 -33.85
N ASN A 927 20.46 1.42 -34.35
CA ASN A 927 20.72 1.26 -35.79
C ASN A 927 20.58 -0.18 -36.31
N SER A 928 20.25 -1.14 -35.45
CA SER A 928 20.11 -2.57 -35.80
C SER A 928 19.15 -3.31 -34.86
N GLY A 929 18.88 -4.57 -35.17
CA GLY A 929 18.10 -5.47 -34.32
C GLY A 929 16.62 -5.10 -34.24
N ARG A 930 15.92 -5.64 -33.24
CA ARG A 930 14.50 -5.32 -32.98
C ARG A 930 14.30 -3.87 -32.58
N ALA A 931 15.32 -3.26 -31.99
CA ALA A 931 15.31 -1.87 -31.57
C ALA A 931 15.58 -0.86 -32.71
N GLN A 932 15.84 -1.29 -33.95
CA GLN A 932 16.18 -0.38 -35.04
C GLN A 932 15.15 0.75 -35.20
N GLY A 933 15.64 2.00 -35.21
CA GLY A 933 14.82 3.20 -35.32
C GLY A 933 14.10 3.61 -34.03
N ARG A 934 14.29 2.90 -32.91
CA ARG A 934 13.67 3.22 -31.62
C ARG A 934 14.55 4.15 -30.77
N PRO A 935 13.98 5.12 -30.03
CA PRO A 935 14.73 5.98 -29.11
C PRO A 935 15.49 5.18 -28.06
N ALA A 936 16.74 5.59 -27.79
CA ALA A 936 17.56 4.96 -26.76
C ALA A 936 17.17 5.43 -25.34
N ILE A 937 16.91 4.48 -24.45
CA ILE A 937 16.71 4.69 -23.00
C ILE A 937 17.74 3.89 -22.19
N ASN A 938 18.97 3.82 -22.71
CA ASN A 938 20.05 2.95 -22.28
C ASN A 938 20.93 3.50 -21.13
N THR A 939 20.51 4.59 -20.50
CA THR A 939 21.08 5.11 -19.24
C THR A 939 19.94 5.49 -18.30
N ALA A 940 20.22 5.57 -16.99
CA ALA A 940 19.22 5.91 -15.99
C ALA A 940 18.59 7.31 -16.23
N GLU A 941 19.38 8.28 -16.67
CA GLU A 941 18.97 9.64 -16.99
C GLU A 941 18.04 9.67 -18.21
N ARG A 942 18.34 8.86 -19.24
CA ARG A 942 17.49 8.76 -20.44
C ARG A 942 16.14 8.11 -20.10
N MET A 943 16.14 7.10 -19.22
CA MET A 943 14.92 6.51 -18.71
C MET A 943 14.13 7.51 -17.85
N ALA A 944 14.78 8.25 -16.96
CA ALA A 944 14.15 9.32 -16.17
C ALA A 944 13.50 10.39 -17.06
N GLU A 945 14.20 10.84 -18.11
CA GLU A 945 13.64 11.79 -19.07
C GLU A 945 12.44 11.19 -19.81
N ALA A 946 12.50 9.93 -20.24
CA ALA A 946 11.36 9.28 -20.90
C ALA A 946 10.15 9.14 -19.96
N ILE A 947 10.35 8.86 -18.66
CA ILE A 947 9.27 8.86 -17.67
C ILE A 947 8.59 10.24 -17.62
N LEU A 948 9.38 11.31 -17.56
CA LEU A 948 8.86 12.67 -17.49
C LEU A 948 8.18 13.12 -18.79
N ALA A 949 8.76 12.79 -19.94
CA ALA A 949 8.21 13.16 -21.24
C ALA A 949 6.83 12.52 -21.49
N LEU A 950 6.63 11.29 -21.02
CA LEU A 950 5.46 10.45 -21.34
C LEU A 950 4.31 10.56 -20.31
N SER A 951 4.35 11.52 -19.37
CA SER A 951 3.28 11.72 -18.36
C SER A 951 2.72 13.14 -18.40
N GLY A 952 1.41 13.28 -18.26
CA GLY A 952 0.73 14.58 -18.20
C GLY A 952 1.13 15.41 -16.98
N THR A 953 1.47 14.79 -15.85
CA THR A 953 1.95 15.53 -14.66
C THR A 953 3.29 16.24 -14.85
N SER A 954 4.05 15.89 -15.89
CA SER A 954 5.35 16.48 -16.24
C SER A 954 5.43 17.05 -17.65
N ASN A 955 4.44 16.77 -18.50
CA ASN A 955 4.32 17.26 -19.86
C ASN A 955 2.92 17.87 -20.09
N GLY A 956 2.85 19.19 -20.18
CA GLY A 956 1.58 19.89 -20.27
C GLY A 956 0.83 19.67 -21.59
N ARG A 957 1.49 19.25 -22.67
CA ARG A 957 0.78 18.86 -23.91
C ARG A 957 -0.06 17.60 -23.67
N LEU A 958 0.53 16.58 -23.04
CA LEU A 958 -0.17 15.35 -22.70
C LEU A 958 -1.25 15.58 -21.63
N ALA A 959 -1.03 16.51 -20.69
CA ALA A 959 -2.07 16.91 -19.73
C ALA A 959 -3.29 17.50 -20.43
N VAL A 960 -3.06 18.44 -21.36
CA VAL A 960 -4.13 19.11 -22.13
C VAL A 960 -4.85 18.11 -23.04
N GLU A 961 -4.13 17.23 -23.73
CA GLU A 961 -4.73 16.16 -24.53
C GLU A 961 -5.57 15.20 -23.67
N GLY A 962 -5.06 14.79 -22.51
CA GLY A 962 -5.77 13.94 -21.58
C GLY A 962 -7.07 14.58 -21.07
N PHE A 963 -7.04 15.88 -20.76
CA PHE A 963 -8.26 16.58 -20.39
C PHE A 963 -9.24 16.67 -21.55
N HIS A 964 -8.81 16.95 -22.78
CA HIS A 964 -9.72 16.93 -23.94
C HIS A 964 -10.40 15.58 -24.15
N GLU A 965 -9.68 14.46 -23.98
CA GLU A 965 -10.30 13.14 -24.04
C GLU A 965 -11.31 12.92 -22.90
N LEU A 966 -11.02 13.42 -21.70
CA LEU A 966 -11.95 13.41 -20.59
C LEU A 966 -13.17 14.32 -20.83
N GLU A 967 -12.99 15.50 -21.45
CA GLU A 967 -14.09 16.41 -21.85
C GLU A 967 -15.03 15.72 -22.85
N ARG A 968 -14.50 14.96 -23.81
CA ARG A 968 -15.30 14.21 -24.78
C ARG A 968 -16.24 13.22 -24.07
N ARG A 969 -15.74 12.52 -23.06
CA ARG A 969 -16.54 11.56 -22.29
C ARG A 969 -17.54 12.23 -21.36
N THR A 970 -17.10 13.27 -20.65
CA THR A 970 -17.90 13.92 -19.60
C THR A 970 -18.87 14.98 -20.14
N GLY A 971 -18.59 15.58 -21.30
CA GLY A 971 -19.32 16.75 -21.80
C GLY A 971 -19.03 18.04 -21.02
N ARG A 972 -18.09 18.00 -20.06
CA ARG A 972 -17.70 19.14 -19.21
C ARG A 972 -16.45 19.80 -19.77
N ARG A 973 -16.30 21.11 -19.55
CA ARG A 973 -15.07 21.82 -19.90
C ARG A 973 -14.02 21.69 -18.80
N LEU A 974 -13.04 20.82 -18.99
CA LEU A 974 -11.98 20.46 -18.04
C LEU A 974 -10.59 20.92 -18.47
N VAL A 975 -10.37 21.22 -19.76
CA VAL A 975 -9.05 21.58 -20.29
C VAL A 975 -8.45 22.81 -19.61
N HIS A 976 -9.29 23.68 -19.05
CA HIS A 976 -8.85 24.88 -18.34
C HIS A 976 -7.97 24.56 -17.12
N LEU A 977 -8.00 23.34 -16.58
CA LEU A 977 -7.15 22.88 -15.48
C LEU A 977 -5.67 22.77 -15.88
N ALA A 978 -5.38 22.47 -17.16
CA ALA A 978 -4.01 22.40 -17.70
C ALA A 978 -3.71 23.47 -18.76
N GLY A 979 -4.72 24.22 -19.21
CA GLY A 979 -4.58 25.26 -20.23
C GLY A 979 -3.54 26.32 -19.86
N GLY A 980 -2.72 26.72 -20.83
CA GLY A 980 -1.56 27.59 -20.62
C GLY A 980 -0.29 26.85 -20.20
N SER A 981 -0.35 25.54 -19.93
CA SER A 981 0.82 24.70 -19.65
C SER A 981 1.29 23.88 -20.86
N GLU A 982 0.70 24.05 -22.05
CA GLU A 982 0.94 23.22 -23.25
C GLU A 982 2.42 23.13 -23.64
N GLU A 983 3.18 24.21 -23.41
CA GLU A 983 4.62 24.30 -23.70
C GLU A 983 5.50 23.89 -22.51
N ARG A 984 4.91 23.71 -21.32
CA ARG A 984 5.65 23.34 -20.11
C ARG A 984 6.10 21.89 -20.20
N ARG A 985 7.41 21.67 -20.09
CA ARG A 985 8.05 20.36 -19.99
C ARG A 985 8.94 20.36 -18.75
N ILE A 986 8.75 19.38 -17.87
CA ILE A 986 9.68 19.10 -16.79
C ILE A 986 10.72 18.13 -17.35
N THR A 987 11.97 18.57 -17.45
CA THR A 987 13.09 17.72 -17.90
C THR A 987 13.84 17.15 -16.71
N PHE A 988 14.67 16.13 -16.93
CA PHE A 988 15.50 15.60 -15.84
C PHE A 988 16.46 16.67 -15.29
N ALA A 989 17.02 17.52 -16.15
CA ALA A 989 17.89 18.62 -15.75
C ALA A 989 17.21 19.62 -14.80
N ASP A 990 15.93 19.92 -15.02
CA ASP A 990 15.16 20.81 -14.12
C ASP A 990 15.07 20.21 -12.72
N THR A 991 14.83 18.91 -12.63
CA THR A 991 14.71 18.15 -11.36
C THR A 991 16.04 18.01 -10.62
N GLN A 992 17.18 18.14 -11.31
CA GLN A 992 18.52 18.19 -10.71
C GLN A 992 18.83 19.59 -10.14
N ALA A 993 18.38 20.64 -10.83
CA ALA A 993 18.60 22.02 -10.40
C ALA A 993 17.85 22.32 -9.09
N ARG A 994 16.57 21.96 -9.01
CA ARG A 994 15.72 22.12 -7.82
C ARG A 994 14.46 21.25 -7.89
N PRO A 995 13.69 21.07 -6.80
CA PRO A 995 12.36 20.47 -6.89
C PRO A 995 11.44 21.26 -7.83
N VAL A 996 10.72 20.54 -8.70
CA VAL A 996 9.86 21.15 -9.73
C VAL A 996 8.40 20.82 -9.45
N PRO A 997 7.47 21.79 -9.42
CA PRO A 997 6.05 21.53 -9.23
C PRO A 997 5.48 20.76 -10.42
N VAL A 998 4.63 19.77 -10.17
CA VAL A 998 3.92 19.05 -11.24
C VAL A 998 2.85 19.92 -11.92
N ILE A 999 2.27 19.37 -12.98
CA ILE A 999 1.16 19.94 -13.74
C ILE A 999 -0.11 19.17 -13.35
N THR A 1000 -1.21 19.88 -13.16
CA THR A 1000 -2.53 19.25 -12.98
C THR A 1000 -2.86 18.40 -14.21
N SER A 1001 -3.19 17.13 -13.98
CA SER A 1001 -3.37 16.10 -15.01
C SER A 1001 -4.55 15.22 -14.65
N PRO A 1002 -5.31 14.68 -15.62
CA PRO A 1002 -6.40 13.76 -15.34
C PRO A 1002 -5.94 12.38 -14.82
N GLU A 1003 -4.62 12.14 -14.71
CA GLU A 1003 -4.04 11.02 -13.96
C GLU A 1003 -4.46 11.04 -12.48
N TRP A 1004 -4.76 12.23 -11.95
CA TRP A 1004 -5.12 12.47 -10.54
C TRP A 1004 -6.44 13.23 -10.42
N SER A 1005 -7.00 13.28 -9.21
CA SER A 1005 -8.34 13.84 -8.97
C SER A 1005 -8.34 15.25 -8.36
N GLY A 1006 -7.18 15.74 -7.93
CA GLY A 1006 -7.00 17.10 -7.43
C GLY A 1006 -6.49 18.09 -8.46
N SER A 1007 -6.27 19.33 -8.04
CA SER A 1007 -5.78 20.43 -8.88
C SER A 1007 -4.85 21.35 -8.09
N GLU A 1008 -3.75 21.74 -8.73
CA GLU A 1008 -2.82 22.80 -8.32
C GLU A 1008 -3.01 24.08 -9.15
N THR A 1009 -3.97 24.06 -10.09
CA THR A 1009 -4.30 25.15 -11.00
C THR A 1009 -4.66 26.40 -10.19
N GLY A 1010 -4.14 27.56 -10.61
CA GLY A 1010 -4.36 28.83 -9.91
C GLY A 1010 -3.56 28.99 -8.61
N GLY A 1011 -2.62 28.08 -8.31
CA GLY A 1011 -1.71 28.18 -7.16
C GLY A 1011 -2.27 27.62 -5.84
N ARG A 1012 -3.49 27.06 -5.87
CA ARG A 1012 -4.09 26.35 -4.73
C ARG A 1012 -3.23 25.15 -4.32
N ARG A 1013 -3.42 24.69 -3.09
CA ARG A 1013 -2.85 23.42 -2.64
C ARG A 1013 -3.66 22.25 -3.19
N TYR A 1014 -3.01 21.12 -3.39
CA TYR A 1014 -3.62 19.89 -3.86
C TYR A 1014 -4.54 19.30 -2.80
N ALA A 1015 -5.82 19.20 -3.12
CA ALA A 1015 -6.80 18.38 -2.40
C ALA A 1015 -7.38 17.35 -3.39
N PRO A 1016 -7.59 16.09 -2.98
CA PRO A 1016 -8.07 15.03 -3.86
C PRO A 1016 -9.56 15.25 -4.14
N PHE A 1017 -10.03 14.72 -5.26
CA PHE A 1017 -11.42 14.79 -5.72
C PHE A 1017 -11.97 16.21 -5.92
N THR A 1018 -11.13 17.24 -5.87
CA THR A 1018 -11.52 18.61 -6.26
C THR A 1018 -12.08 18.65 -7.67
N VAL A 1019 -11.49 17.92 -8.62
CA VAL A 1019 -12.02 17.81 -9.99
C VAL A 1019 -13.39 17.13 -10.00
N ASN A 1020 -13.61 16.13 -9.13
CA ASN A 1020 -14.91 15.47 -9.04
C ASN A 1020 -16.00 16.41 -8.52
N ILE A 1021 -15.70 17.17 -7.46
CA ILE A 1021 -16.67 18.00 -6.76
C ILE A 1021 -16.90 19.35 -7.45
N GLU A 1022 -15.84 20.02 -7.89
CA GLU A 1022 -15.92 21.35 -8.49
C GLU A 1022 -16.24 21.30 -10.00
N GLU A 1023 -15.72 20.29 -10.71
CA GLU A 1023 -15.92 20.16 -12.18
C GLU A 1023 -16.98 19.13 -12.58
N LEU A 1024 -17.58 18.44 -11.61
CA LEU A 1024 -18.64 17.44 -11.81
C LEU A 1024 -18.18 16.20 -12.60
N LYS A 1025 -16.90 15.85 -12.47
CA LYS A 1025 -16.37 14.56 -12.97
C LYS A 1025 -16.84 13.43 -12.05
N PRO A 1026 -17.39 12.31 -12.58
CA PRO A 1026 -17.78 11.20 -11.73
C PRO A 1026 -16.59 10.50 -11.06
N PHE A 1027 -16.89 9.90 -9.91
CA PHE A 1027 -16.06 8.86 -9.28
C PHE A 1027 -16.12 7.59 -10.11
N HIS A 1028 -15.10 6.73 -9.99
CA HIS A 1028 -15.01 5.51 -10.81
C HIS A 1028 -15.77 4.35 -10.15
N THR A 1029 -17.00 4.62 -9.73
CA THR A 1029 -17.85 3.68 -9.00
C THR A 1029 -19.09 3.33 -9.81
N LEU A 1030 -19.85 2.33 -9.36
CA LEU A 1030 -21.10 1.91 -9.97
C LEU A 1030 -22.06 3.10 -10.21
N THR A 1031 -22.27 3.94 -9.18
CA THR A 1031 -23.18 5.10 -9.26
C THR A 1031 -22.51 6.33 -9.87
N GLY A 1032 -21.19 6.34 -10.01
CA GLY A 1032 -20.40 7.54 -10.33
C GLY A 1032 -20.21 8.50 -9.14
N ARG A 1033 -20.72 8.15 -7.95
CA ARG A 1033 -20.66 8.94 -6.70
C ARG A 1033 -19.82 8.21 -5.65
N MET A 1034 -19.64 8.84 -4.49
CA MET A 1034 -19.00 8.20 -3.33
C MET A 1034 -19.97 7.21 -2.67
N HIS A 1035 -19.53 5.97 -2.46
CA HIS A 1035 -20.37 4.87 -2.00
C HIS A 1035 -20.40 4.72 -0.47
N PHE A 1036 -21.59 4.65 0.09
CA PHE A 1036 -21.86 4.04 1.39
C PHE A 1036 -22.28 2.58 1.23
N TYR A 1037 -23.01 2.26 0.16
CA TYR A 1037 -23.59 0.95 -0.10
C TYR A 1037 -22.82 0.15 -1.16
N LEU A 1038 -22.42 -1.07 -0.80
CA LEU A 1038 -21.75 -2.02 -1.68
C LEU A 1038 -22.63 -3.25 -1.88
N ASP A 1039 -23.09 -3.49 -3.10
CA ASP A 1039 -24.08 -4.52 -3.40
C ASP A 1039 -23.49 -5.77 -4.07
N HIS A 1040 -22.17 -6.01 -3.97
CA HIS A 1040 -21.53 -7.21 -4.49
C HIS A 1040 -21.86 -8.45 -3.61
N ASP A 1041 -22.02 -9.64 -4.20
CA ASP A 1041 -22.42 -10.87 -3.49
C ASP A 1041 -21.55 -11.19 -2.27
N TRP A 1042 -20.23 -11.06 -2.40
CA TRP A 1042 -19.29 -11.33 -1.30
C TRP A 1042 -19.27 -10.25 -0.20
N LEU A 1043 -19.72 -9.02 -0.50
CA LEU A 1043 -19.88 -7.97 0.51
C LEU A 1043 -21.19 -8.17 1.30
N GLU A 1044 -22.25 -8.57 0.59
CA GLU A 1044 -23.52 -9.03 1.17
C GLU A 1044 -23.30 -10.22 2.11
N GLU A 1045 -22.56 -11.24 1.68
CA GLU A 1045 -22.29 -12.44 2.48
C GLU A 1045 -21.54 -12.11 3.79
N LEU A 1046 -20.69 -11.09 3.80
CA LEU A 1046 -20.00 -10.63 5.02
C LEU A 1046 -20.82 -9.65 5.87
N GLY A 1047 -21.95 -9.15 5.34
CA GLY A 1047 -22.77 -8.14 6.03
C GLY A 1047 -22.13 -6.75 6.02
N GLU A 1048 -21.23 -6.49 5.07
CA GLU A 1048 -20.46 -5.25 4.96
C GLU A 1048 -21.01 -4.35 3.83
N GLN A 1049 -22.30 -4.45 3.52
CA GLN A 1049 -22.91 -3.60 2.49
C GLN A 1049 -22.91 -2.13 2.93
N LEU A 1050 -23.03 -1.83 4.22
CA LEU A 1050 -22.97 -0.48 4.81
C LEU A 1050 -21.77 -0.33 5.76
N PRO A 1051 -21.39 0.90 6.15
CA PRO A 1051 -20.49 1.10 7.29
C PRO A 1051 -21.01 0.38 8.53
N ILE A 1052 -20.13 -0.40 9.17
CA ILE A 1052 -20.47 -1.28 10.28
C ILE A 1052 -19.27 -1.46 11.20
N TYR A 1053 -19.51 -1.70 12.48
CA TYR A 1053 -18.46 -2.13 13.40
C TYR A 1053 -18.24 -3.65 13.30
N ARG A 1054 -16.98 -4.02 13.14
CA ARG A 1054 -16.46 -5.39 13.30
C ARG A 1054 -15.34 -5.35 14.35
N PRO A 1055 -15.38 -6.20 15.39
CA PRO A 1055 -14.31 -6.25 16.39
C PRO A 1055 -13.04 -6.87 15.79
N PRO A 1056 -11.88 -6.70 16.45
CA PRO A 1056 -10.68 -7.47 16.12
C PRO A 1056 -10.95 -8.97 16.08
N LEU A 1057 -10.22 -9.71 15.25
CA LEU A 1057 -10.38 -11.16 15.20
C LEU A 1057 -10.08 -11.80 16.56
N ASP A 1058 -10.96 -12.74 16.94
CA ASP A 1058 -10.77 -13.59 18.11
C ASP A 1058 -9.83 -14.75 17.76
N MET A 1059 -8.54 -14.51 17.97
CA MET A 1059 -7.49 -15.50 17.71
C MET A 1059 -7.61 -16.74 18.62
N SER A 1060 -8.20 -16.59 19.81
CA SER A 1060 -8.41 -17.75 20.70
C SER A 1060 -9.45 -18.69 20.11
N ARG A 1061 -10.59 -18.16 19.67
CA ARG A 1061 -11.65 -18.96 19.03
C ARG A 1061 -11.24 -19.50 17.66
N LEU A 1062 -10.58 -18.68 16.83
CA LEU A 1062 -10.28 -19.03 15.44
C LEU A 1062 -9.06 -19.92 15.29
N PHE A 1063 -8.11 -19.88 16.23
CA PHE A 1063 -6.83 -20.60 16.14
C PHE A 1063 -6.51 -21.46 17.37
N GLY A 1064 -7.28 -21.37 18.45
CA GLY A 1064 -7.00 -22.07 19.71
C GLY A 1064 -5.90 -21.42 20.55
N ASP A 1065 -5.59 -20.14 20.29
CA ASP A 1065 -4.59 -19.39 21.05
C ASP A 1065 -5.13 -19.01 22.45
N SER A 1066 -4.25 -18.59 23.37
CA SER A 1066 -4.67 -18.06 24.68
C SER A 1066 -5.43 -16.73 24.55
N ALA A 1067 -6.33 -16.45 25.49
CA ALA A 1067 -7.09 -15.20 25.49
C ALA A 1067 -6.22 -14.03 25.98
N VAL A 1068 -6.45 -12.81 25.45
CA VAL A 1068 -5.72 -11.61 25.91
C VAL A 1068 -5.95 -11.38 27.40
N GLY A 1069 -4.87 -11.15 28.14
CA GLY A 1069 -4.88 -10.99 29.60
C GLY A 1069 -4.71 -12.29 30.39
N GLU A 1070 -4.80 -13.46 29.75
CA GLU A 1070 -4.54 -14.75 30.38
C GLU A 1070 -3.07 -14.89 30.77
N SER A 1071 -2.81 -15.51 31.93
CA SER A 1071 -1.45 -15.77 32.43
C SER A 1071 -1.39 -17.14 33.08
N ASP A 1072 -0.32 -17.88 32.78
CA ASP A 1072 0.01 -19.18 33.40
C ASP A 1072 0.92 -19.01 34.65
N GLY A 1073 1.15 -17.78 35.10
CA GLY A 1073 2.07 -17.43 36.18
C GLY A 1073 3.53 -17.22 35.75
N VAL A 1074 3.86 -17.42 34.48
CA VAL A 1074 5.19 -17.20 33.89
C VAL A 1074 5.15 -16.26 32.69
N GLY A 1075 4.15 -16.44 31.82
CA GLY A 1075 3.87 -15.61 30.65
C GLY A 1075 2.55 -14.86 30.76
N LEU A 1076 2.39 -13.85 29.90
CA LEU A 1076 1.19 -13.04 29.76
C LEU A 1076 0.79 -12.95 28.29
N THR A 1077 -0.46 -13.26 27.99
CA THR A 1077 -1.02 -13.09 26.65
C THR A 1077 -1.41 -11.64 26.41
N VAL A 1078 -0.88 -11.04 25.34
CA VAL A 1078 -1.06 -9.62 25.02
C VAL A 1078 -1.43 -9.44 23.54
N ARG A 1079 -2.12 -8.34 23.24
CA ARG A 1079 -2.29 -7.89 21.85
C ARG A 1079 -0.96 -7.36 21.32
N TYR A 1080 -0.55 -7.84 20.15
CA TYR A 1080 0.75 -7.58 19.55
C TYR A 1080 0.63 -6.55 18.42
N LEU A 1081 1.03 -5.30 18.66
CA LEU A 1081 0.98 -4.25 17.63
C LEU A 1081 2.37 -3.88 17.11
N THR A 1082 2.44 -3.53 15.83
CA THR A 1082 3.70 -3.19 15.14
C THR A 1082 3.67 -1.80 14.48
N PRO A 1083 3.47 -0.70 15.23
CA PRO A 1083 3.52 0.66 14.66
C PRO A 1083 4.91 0.98 14.09
N HIS A 1084 5.03 1.91 13.14
CA HIS A 1084 6.32 2.22 12.51
C HIS A 1084 7.26 2.98 13.46
N SER A 1085 8.55 2.63 13.40
CA SER A 1085 9.60 3.11 14.28
C SER A 1085 9.94 4.60 14.10
N LYS A 1086 10.43 5.22 15.18
CA LYS A 1086 11.05 6.55 15.17
C LYS A 1086 12.50 6.54 14.69
N TRP A 1087 13.18 5.42 14.88
CA TRP A 1087 14.63 5.25 14.72
C TRP A 1087 14.99 4.48 13.45
N SER A 1088 14.01 4.10 12.65
CA SER A 1088 14.20 3.45 11.37
C SER A 1088 13.07 3.82 10.42
N ILE A 1089 13.29 3.65 9.12
CA ILE A 1089 12.20 3.60 8.15
C ILE A 1089 12.09 2.14 7.73
N HIS A 1090 11.06 1.45 8.25
CA HIS A 1090 11.00 -0.01 8.19
C HIS A 1090 12.27 -0.60 8.83
N SER A 1091 13.00 -1.47 8.12
CA SER A 1091 14.31 -1.97 8.56
C SER A 1091 15.46 -1.06 8.15
N GLU A 1092 15.26 -0.14 7.20
CA GLU A 1092 16.31 0.81 6.81
C GLU A 1092 16.66 1.69 8.01
N TYR A 1093 17.95 1.93 8.23
CA TYR A 1093 18.51 2.59 9.41
C TYR A 1093 18.46 1.80 10.72
N GLN A 1094 17.87 0.60 10.78
CA GLN A 1094 17.87 -0.20 12.01
C GLN A 1094 19.28 -0.67 12.39
N ASP A 1095 20.14 -0.93 11.40
CA ASP A 1095 21.55 -1.29 11.57
C ASP A 1095 22.50 -0.07 11.59
N ASN A 1096 21.96 1.15 11.44
CA ASN A 1096 22.75 2.38 11.43
C ASN A 1096 23.20 2.74 12.84
N LEU A 1097 24.52 2.91 13.03
CA LEU A 1097 25.12 3.17 14.33
C LEU A 1097 24.53 4.39 15.05
N PHE A 1098 24.20 5.47 14.33
CA PHE A 1098 23.63 6.67 14.95
C PHE A 1098 22.22 6.39 15.47
N MET A 1099 21.38 5.69 14.70
CA MET A 1099 20.03 5.33 15.12
C MET A 1099 20.02 4.32 16.26
N LEU A 1100 20.93 3.33 16.23
CA LEU A 1100 21.13 2.40 17.34
C LEU A 1100 21.52 3.14 18.62
N SER A 1101 22.42 4.13 18.50
CA SER A 1101 22.91 4.93 19.63
C SER A 1101 21.85 5.89 20.20
N LEU A 1102 20.97 6.44 19.35
CA LEU A 1102 19.86 7.30 19.77
C LEU A 1102 18.67 6.52 20.34
N SER A 1103 18.61 5.21 20.08
CA SER A 1103 17.55 4.32 20.53
C SER A 1103 17.99 3.50 21.75
N ARG A 1104 17.86 2.17 21.68
CA ARG A 1104 18.29 1.22 22.71
C ARG A 1104 19.28 0.20 22.16
N GLY A 1105 19.85 0.40 20.98
CA GLY A 1105 20.93 -0.45 20.45
C GLY A 1105 20.53 -1.85 19.95
N GLY A 1106 19.24 -2.11 19.70
CA GLY A 1106 18.77 -3.41 19.21
C GLY A 1106 17.24 -3.54 19.23
N PRO A 1107 16.71 -4.74 18.92
CA PRO A 1107 15.28 -5.03 19.00
C PRO A 1107 14.68 -4.80 20.39
N THR A 1108 13.49 -4.21 20.44
CA THR A 1108 12.77 -3.85 21.66
C THR A 1108 11.26 -4.08 21.59
N MET A 1109 10.64 -4.35 22.75
CA MET A 1109 9.20 -4.46 22.95
C MET A 1109 8.74 -3.50 24.04
N TRP A 1110 7.80 -2.62 23.72
CA TRP A 1110 7.21 -1.70 24.68
C TRP A 1110 6.01 -2.32 25.38
N MET A 1111 5.92 -2.16 26.70
CA MET A 1111 4.82 -2.66 27.52
C MET A 1111 4.50 -1.72 28.68
N SER A 1112 3.30 -1.89 29.25
CA SER A 1112 2.86 -1.13 30.42
C SER A 1112 3.63 -1.57 31.69
N PRO A 1113 3.77 -0.69 32.71
CA PRO A 1113 4.32 -1.10 34.00
C PRO A 1113 3.49 -2.19 34.69
N ALA A 1114 2.17 -2.20 34.48
CA ALA A 1114 1.27 -3.20 35.04
C ALA A 1114 1.55 -4.59 34.45
N ASP A 1115 1.68 -4.70 33.13
CA ASP A 1115 1.99 -5.96 32.46
C ASP A 1115 3.41 -6.43 32.78
N ALA A 1116 4.38 -5.52 32.79
CA ALA A 1116 5.75 -5.84 33.19
C ALA A 1116 5.81 -6.43 34.62
N ALA A 1117 5.02 -5.88 35.55
CA ALA A 1117 4.95 -6.38 36.92
C ALA A 1117 4.37 -7.82 37.00
N LYS A 1118 3.34 -8.13 36.21
CA LYS A 1118 2.72 -9.48 36.18
C LYS A 1118 3.71 -10.59 35.81
N ILE A 1119 4.67 -10.30 34.93
CA ILE A 1119 5.70 -11.25 34.47
C ILE A 1119 7.09 -10.95 35.05
N SER A 1120 7.17 -10.11 36.09
CA SER A 1120 8.42 -9.75 36.78
C SER A 1120 9.53 -9.16 35.87
N VAL A 1121 9.15 -8.48 34.79
CA VAL A 1121 10.06 -7.83 33.84
C VAL A 1121 10.42 -6.43 34.33
N ARG A 1122 11.69 -6.06 34.19
CA ARG A 1122 12.19 -4.69 34.41
C ARG A 1122 12.51 -4.02 33.08
N ASP A 1123 12.63 -2.68 33.08
CA ASP A 1123 13.09 -1.96 31.88
C ASP A 1123 14.43 -2.52 31.41
N ASN A 1124 14.53 -2.78 30.10
CA ASN A 1124 15.68 -3.34 29.41
C ASN A 1124 16.02 -4.81 29.72
N ASP A 1125 15.23 -5.54 30.51
CA ASP A 1125 15.35 -7.00 30.63
C ASP A 1125 15.08 -7.66 29.26
N TRP A 1126 15.77 -8.77 28.98
CA TRP A 1126 15.45 -9.65 27.87
C TRP A 1126 14.11 -10.35 28.10
N VAL A 1127 13.27 -10.31 27.06
CA VAL A 1127 11.97 -10.98 26.99
C VAL A 1127 11.92 -11.87 25.76
N GLU A 1128 11.10 -12.90 25.85
CA GLU A 1128 10.78 -13.78 24.74
C GLU A 1128 9.27 -13.77 24.53
N ALA A 1129 8.85 -13.58 23.28
CA ALA A 1129 7.47 -13.65 22.87
C ALA A 1129 7.28 -14.84 21.92
N VAL A 1130 6.26 -15.64 22.18
CA VAL A 1130 5.99 -16.89 21.48
C VAL A 1130 4.50 -16.98 21.15
N ASN A 1131 4.21 -17.42 19.93
CA ASN A 1131 2.90 -17.94 19.55
C ASN A 1131 3.11 -19.09 18.54
N ARG A 1132 2.01 -19.61 17.98
CA ARG A 1132 2.07 -20.71 17.00
C ARG A 1132 2.96 -20.40 15.79
N ASN A 1133 3.06 -19.14 15.39
CA ASN A 1133 3.77 -18.75 14.17
C ASN A 1133 5.30 -18.77 14.36
N GLY A 1134 5.79 -18.50 15.57
CA GLY A 1134 7.22 -18.47 15.83
C GLY A 1134 7.62 -17.81 17.14
N VAL A 1135 8.83 -17.24 17.15
CA VAL A 1135 9.45 -16.66 18.36
C VAL A 1135 10.13 -15.33 18.03
N LEU A 1136 9.98 -14.35 18.92
CA LEU A 1136 10.74 -13.10 18.93
C LEU A 1136 11.51 -12.98 20.26
N VAL A 1137 12.80 -12.63 20.18
CA VAL A 1137 13.62 -12.32 21.37
C VAL A 1137 14.10 -10.88 21.26
N CYS A 1138 13.83 -10.08 22.29
CA CYS A 1138 14.16 -8.65 22.32
C CYS A 1138 14.24 -8.12 23.76
N ARG A 1139 14.56 -6.83 23.93
CA ARG A 1139 14.59 -6.18 25.25
C ARG A 1139 13.30 -5.40 25.54
N ALA A 1140 12.83 -5.42 26.78
CA ALA A 1140 11.65 -4.68 27.19
C ALA A 1140 11.92 -3.17 27.29
N ILE A 1141 10.93 -2.36 26.93
CA ILE A 1141 10.82 -0.94 27.28
C ILE A 1141 9.55 -0.78 28.12
N VAL A 1142 9.70 -0.48 29.40
CA VAL A 1142 8.57 -0.34 30.33
C VAL A 1142 8.16 1.13 30.39
N SER A 1143 6.93 1.47 29.98
CA SER A 1143 6.50 2.87 29.86
C SER A 1143 5.03 3.10 30.21
N HIS A 1144 4.75 4.13 30.99
CA HIS A 1144 3.39 4.57 31.37
C HIS A 1144 2.51 5.00 30.19
N ARG A 1145 3.09 5.29 29.02
CA ARG A 1145 2.29 5.63 27.83
C ARG A 1145 1.53 4.42 27.27
N MET A 1146 1.99 3.21 27.58
CA MET A 1146 1.42 1.97 27.07
C MET A 1146 0.20 1.55 27.91
N PRO A 1147 -0.95 1.26 27.29
CA PRO A 1147 -2.09 0.69 28.00
C PRO A 1147 -1.82 -0.77 28.38
N GLU A 1148 -2.56 -1.27 29.37
CA GLU A 1148 -2.51 -2.66 29.81
C GLU A 1148 -3.04 -3.61 28.71
N GLY A 1149 -2.43 -4.80 28.58
CA GLY A 1149 -2.85 -5.84 27.62
C GLY A 1149 -2.38 -5.61 26.19
N VAL A 1150 -1.63 -4.53 25.90
CA VAL A 1150 -1.10 -4.19 24.58
C VAL A 1150 0.40 -4.00 24.63
N VAL A 1151 1.13 -4.61 23.68
CA VAL A 1151 2.57 -4.40 23.51
C VAL A 1151 2.88 -3.86 22.11
N PHE A 1152 3.89 -2.99 22.01
CA PHE A 1152 4.41 -2.53 20.71
C PHE A 1152 5.78 -3.11 20.42
N VAL A 1153 5.92 -3.77 19.27
CA VAL A 1153 7.22 -4.05 18.64
C VAL A 1153 7.30 -3.21 17.37
N TYR A 1154 8.00 -2.09 17.44
CA TYR A 1154 8.02 -1.13 16.34
C TYR A 1154 8.52 -1.76 15.03
N HIS A 1155 7.81 -1.50 13.94
CA HIS A 1155 8.14 -1.96 12.60
C HIS A 1155 9.31 -1.15 11.99
N ALA A 1156 10.37 -1.76 11.42
CA ALA A 1156 10.70 -3.19 11.42
C ALA A 1156 11.99 -3.43 12.19
N GLN A 1157 11.95 -4.37 13.13
CA GLN A 1157 13.13 -4.87 13.83
C GLN A 1157 13.59 -6.16 13.14
N GLU A 1158 14.73 -6.07 12.44
CA GLU A 1158 15.37 -7.18 11.74
C GLU A 1158 16.30 -7.97 12.67
N ARG A 1159 16.79 -9.13 12.19
CA ARG A 1159 17.55 -10.10 13.02
C ARG A 1159 19.08 -10.04 12.85
N THR A 1160 19.59 -8.95 12.28
CA THR A 1160 21.03 -8.77 11.99
C THR A 1160 21.82 -8.26 13.20
N ILE A 1161 21.20 -7.49 14.09
CA ILE A 1161 21.84 -6.85 15.25
C ILE A 1161 21.17 -7.28 16.55
N ASP A 1162 21.96 -7.64 17.57
CA ASP A 1162 21.52 -7.86 18.96
C ASP A 1162 20.33 -8.83 19.12
N VAL A 1163 20.37 -9.97 18.41
CA VAL A 1163 19.37 -11.03 18.52
C VAL A 1163 20.02 -12.30 19.05
N PRO A 1164 19.73 -12.73 20.29
CA PRO A 1164 20.28 -13.96 20.83
C PRO A 1164 19.49 -15.21 20.38
N LEU A 1165 19.98 -16.39 20.77
CA LEU A 1165 19.26 -17.65 20.65
C LEU A 1165 18.02 -17.66 21.56
N SER A 1166 16.92 -18.21 21.04
CA SER A 1166 15.68 -18.45 21.77
C SER A 1166 15.85 -19.58 22.77
N GLU A 1167 15.22 -19.43 23.95
CA GLU A 1167 15.11 -20.50 24.93
C GLU A 1167 14.08 -21.55 24.52
N THR A 1168 13.09 -21.17 23.71
CA THR A 1168 12.05 -22.06 23.20
C THR A 1168 12.58 -23.03 22.14
N THR A 1169 13.38 -22.56 21.18
CA THR A 1169 13.78 -23.38 20.03
C THR A 1169 15.27 -23.71 19.95
N GLY A 1170 16.11 -23.03 20.74
CA GLY A 1170 17.57 -23.12 20.63
C GLY A 1170 18.15 -22.51 19.34
N LYS A 1171 17.31 -21.89 18.50
CA LYS A 1171 17.71 -21.21 17.27
C LYS A 1171 17.74 -19.69 17.49
N ARG A 1172 18.35 -18.94 16.56
CA ARG A 1172 18.31 -17.47 16.56
C ARG A 1172 16.87 -16.96 16.70
N GLY A 1173 16.66 -15.97 17.57
CA GLY A 1173 15.38 -15.27 17.68
C GLY A 1173 14.90 -14.74 16.32
N GLY A 1174 13.58 -14.72 16.13
CA GLY A 1174 12.96 -14.23 14.90
C GLY A 1174 12.93 -12.70 14.80
N ILE A 1175 12.15 -12.22 13.83
CA ILE A 1175 11.82 -10.81 13.65
C ILE A 1175 10.41 -10.53 14.16
N HIS A 1176 9.97 -9.27 14.15
CA HIS A 1176 8.59 -8.92 14.52
C HIS A 1176 7.51 -9.73 13.77
N ASN A 1177 7.74 -10.03 12.48
CA ASN A 1177 6.85 -10.86 11.66
C ASN A 1177 7.02 -12.38 11.83
N SER A 1178 7.90 -12.85 12.72
CA SER A 1178 7.93 -14.26 13.10
C SER A 1178 6.72 -14.65 13.94
N LEU A 1179 6.04 -13.68 14.55
CA LEU A 1179 4.82 -13.88 15.34
C LEU A 1179 3.53 -13.59 14.56
N THR A 1180 3.62 -13.18 13.29
CA THR A 1180 2.45 -12.85 12.47
C THR A 1180 2.16 -13.96 11.45
N ARG A 1181 0.97 -13.95 10.85
CA ARG A 1181 0.64 -14.71 9.63
C ARG A 1181 -0.28 -13.93 8.72
N LEU A 1182 -0.45 -14.43 7.49
CA LEU A 1182 -1.36 -13.89 6.51
C LEU A 1182 -2.77 -14.43 6.70
N LEU A 1183 -3.73 -13.52 6.57
CA LEU A 1183 -5.16 -13.78 6.62
C LEU A 1183 -5.77 -13.13 5.38
N ILE A 1184 -6.60 -13.86 4.65
CA ILE A 1184 -7.25 -13.35 3.45
C ILE A 1184 -8.72 -13.07 3.76
N LYS A 1185 -9.13 -11.81 3.56
CA LYS A 1185 -10.53 -11.40 3.70
C LYS A 1185 -11.26 -11.56 2.36
N PRO A 1186 -12.39 -12.29 2.29
CA PRO A 1186 -13.12 -12.50 1.04
C PRO A 1186 -13.55 -11.22 0.31
N SER A 1187 -13.93 -10.14 1.03
CA SER A 1187 -14.30 -8.86 0.39
C SER A 1187 -13.16 -8.24 -0.41
N HIS A 1188 -11.90 -8.56 -0.11
CA HIS A 1188 -10.74 -8.04 -0.84
C HIS A 1188 -10.41 -8.88 -2.10
N LEU A 1189 -11.12 -10.00 -2.31
CA LEU A 1189 -11.04 -10.87 -3.49
C LEU A 1189 -12.24 -10.71 -4.44
N ALA A 1190 -13.26 -9.94 -4.04
CA ALA A 1190 -14.38 -9.58 -4.88
C ALA A 1190 -13.89 -8.79 -6.11
N GLY A 1191 -14.45 -9.07 -7.29
CA GLY A 1191 -13.94 -8.54 -8.55
C GLY A 1191 -14.98 -8.49 -9.67
N GLY A 1192 -14.56 -8.03 -10.85
CA GLY A 1192 -15.40 -8.03 -12.05
C GLY A 1192 -16.61 -7.09 -12.03
N TYR A 1193 -16.72 -6.20 -11.03
CA TYR A 1193 -17.90 -5.36 -10.83
C TYR A 1193 -17.57 -3.95 -10.33
N ALA A 1194 -17.67 -2.99 -11.24
CA ALA A 1194 -17.46 -1.57 -11.01
C ALA A 1194 -16.15 -1.27 -10.28
N GLN A 1195 -16.19 -0.58 -9.14
CA GLN A 1195 -15.01 -0.28 -8.35
C GLN A 1195 -14.38 -1.51 -7.69
N MET A 1196 -15.08 -2.63 -7.63
CA MET A 1196 -14.56 -3.93 -7.22
C MET A 1196 -14.08 -4.68 -8.47
N ALA A 1197 -13.01 -4.19 -9.08
CA ALA A 1197 -12.32 -4.84 -10.19
C ALA A 1197 -10.80 -4.66 -9.99
N PHE A 1198 -9.99 -5.58 -10.50
CA PHE A 1198 -8.57 -5.59 -10.19
C PHE A 1198 -7.83 -4.49 -10.96
N ALA A 1199 -6.83 -3.88 -10.33
CA ALA A 1199 -5.70 -3.25 -11.00
C ALA A 1199 -4.49 -3.34 -10.06
N PHE A 1200 -3.28 -3.24 -10.59
CA PHE A 1200 -2.08 -3.44 -9.79
C PHE A 1200 -1.96 -2.43 -8.65
N ASN A 1201 -1.82 -2.94 -7.42
CA ASN A 1201 -1.89 -2.18 -6.15
C ASN A 1201 -3.26 -1.52 -5.84
N TYR A 1202 -4.26 -1.57 -6.73
CA TYR A 1202 -5.57 -0.95 -6.54
C TYR A 1202 -6.49 -1.79 -5.67
N LEU A 1203 -6.56 -3.11 -5.93
CA LEU A 1203 -7.43 -4.01 -5.18
C LEU A 1203 -6.77 -5.38 -5.00
N GLY A 1204 -6.83 -5.89 -3.79
CA GLY A 1204 -6.35 -7.22 -3.42
C GLY A 1204 -6.36 -7.41 -1.90
N PRO A 1205 -6.21 -8.66 -1.41
CA PRO A 1205 -6.10 -8.94 0.02
C PRO A 1205 -4.94 -8.17 0.64
N THR A 1206 -5.10 -7.75 1.89
CA THR A 1206 -4.12 -6.92 2.58
C THR A 1206 -3.33 -7.74 3.59
N GLY A 1207 -2.03 -7.47 3.75
CA GLY A 1207 -1.19 -8.14 4.75
C GLY A 1207 -1.39 -7.61 6.19
N ASN A 1208 -2.64 -7.61 6.67
CA ASN A 1208 -3.02 -7.14 8.01
C ASN A 1208 -2.36 -8.00 9.11
N GLN A 1209 -2.09 -7.41 10.27
CA GLN A 1209 -1.39 -8.12 11.36
C GLN A 1209 -1.68 -7.61 12.78
N ARG A 1210 -2.51 -6.56 12.96
CA ARG A 1210 -2.74 -5.96 14.27
C ARG A 1210 -3.67 -6.76 15.18
N ASP A 1211 -4.38 -7.73 14.61
CA ASP A 1211 -5.21 -8.69 15.33
C ASP A 1211 -4.38 -9.75 16.08
N GLU A 1212 -3.08 -9.86 15.84
CA GLU A 1212 -2.24 -10.91 16.44
C GLU A 1212 -2.16 -10.83 17.97
N VAL A 1213 -2.12 -12.01 18.59
CA VAL A 1213 -1.91 -12.18 20.03
C VAL A 1213 -0.67 -13.05 20.25
N THR A 1214 0.03 -12.78 21.35
CA THR A 1214 1.24 -13.54 21.70
C THR A 1214 1.40 -13.66 23.19
N VAL A 1215 2.05 -14.74 23.64
CA VAL A 1215 2.48 -14.89 25.03
C VAL A 1215 3.86 -14.26 25.18
N VAL A 1216 4.02 -13.35 26.13
CA VAL A 1216 5.31 -12.71 26.46
C VAL A 1216 5.75 -13.18 27.84
N ARG A 1217 7.02 -13.54 27.98
CA ARG A 1217 7.63 -13.92 29.26
C ARG A 1217 9.00 -13.28 29.47
N ARG A 1218 9.41 -13.20 30.74
CA ARG A 1218 10.79 -12.88 31.09
C ARG A 1218 11.71 -14.04 30.71
N ARG A 1219 12.79 -13.73 30.01
CA ARG A 1219 13.85 -14.68 29.62
C ARG A 1219 14.94 -14.77 30.69
N SER A 1220 15.83 -15.76 30.63
CA SER A 1220 17.16 -15.61 31.23
C SER A 1220 17.84 -14.35 30.71
N GLN A 1221 18.53 -13.64 31.61
CA GLN A 1221 19.28 -12.43 31.28
C GLN A 1221 20.70 -12.76 30.80
N GLU A 1222 21.14 -14.02 30.93
CA GLU A 1222 22.32 -14.55 30.26
C GLU A 1222 21.93 -14.98 28.83
N VAL A 1223 22.56 -14.39 27.82
CA VAL A 1223 22.21 -14.58 26.41
C VAL A 1223 23.38 -15.13 25.60
N ILE A 1224 23.09 -15.93 24.57
CA ILE A 1224 24.07 -16.56 23.66
C ILE A 1224 23.71 -16.15 22.23
N TYR A 1225 24.73 -15.90 21.38
CA TYR A 1225 24.54 -15.42 20.01
C TYR A 1225 25.03 -16.38 18.90
N GLU A 1226 25.80 -17.42 19.26
CA GLU A 1226 26.55 -18.29 18.32
C GLU A 1226 25.66 -19.00 17.29
#